data_AF-A0A961CFM1-F1
#
_entry.id   AF-A0A961CFM1-F1
#
_cell.length_a   1.000
_cell.length_b   1.000
_cell.length_c   1.000
_cell.angle_alpha   90.00
_cell.angle_beta   90.00
_cell.angle_gamma   90.00
#
_symmetry.space_group_name_H-M   'P 1'
#
loop_
_entity.id
_entity.type
_entity.pdbx_description
1 polymer ?
#
loop_
_entity_poly.entity_id
_entity_poly.type
_entity_poly.pdbx_seq_one_letter_code
_entity_poly.pdbx_strand_id
1 'polypeptide(L)'
;MAVLHVDGAGVLRAEQWVPGSRDDVGGGNQSVSAVEPADVDGDGRLDLVSALAMTNGGSRRGELTALLGDTRAPPGRYLGPEAVGRYNDGVSSGGDARSHALGDMNGDGDLDLVTHTDNSFGARTKVRFGNGDRTFGPPQIMGQVGGTCGSAAKIWLADYDGDDNLDVLCLNGTAQVAFGDGAGNIGSSTPLPLNTTGLSGGVGRTFAHADFDADGHQDVVFMVTNNCCPFGEPWVGHLVIQRYDPTNPRNFVTDGVGVDLGQVSGPEGVAAGDFDEDGLPDVVVHTNRMADGSGGERFMFLKGAGDGSLAAPVTTAPGLPTYAQVEAADVDGDGHLDLVGSGGNAGSVGVVLGNGDGTFDAATVYPADANFDLTLADLNGDGQRDVVTGSWNHGVAVFAARADGTLLPAGYHPTADQRVDGVLTGDLDGDGKPEVVTTVYTDPHVTVLENTSTFGPPVTDPDLRPTTVAAPSAIEAGAVGDITYTVQNQGAPITGGSWVDRVYLSTDGSWDPGDRLFFSAARSGDLQQGASYSQTVTAPFVPVVPGQTKVIVRSDLFGAVDETDEANNLLVMPGSVDVTVPTLAPGVDEDLSVAADELRYRRIDATTDDQQLRAALAVDGAAELVVADGRLPTRTDHDHASPALDQPAIALPANPGARFLLLQGGSSAGGGVDATLSLRDVGFAVLGVEPATGSN
;
A
#
# COMPACT_ATOMS: atom_id res chain seq x y z
N MET A 1 -10.69 5.61 27.22
CA MET A 1 -11.14 7.03 27.24
C MET A 1 -9.93 7.96 27.23
N ALA A 2 -9.37 8.23 26.04
CA ALA A 2 -8.29 9.20 25.79
C ALA A 2 -8.32 9.62 24.29
N VAL A 3 -7.63 10.71 23.91
CA VAL A 3 -7.68 11.42 22.60
C VAL A 3 -6.28 12.09 22.41
N LEU A 4 -5.62 12.17 21.24
CA LEU A 4 -5.94 13.01 20.06
C LEU A 4 -5.03 12.71 18.84
N HIS A 5 -5.52 13.08 17.65
CA HIS A 5 -4.85 13.28 16.34
C HIS A 5 -3.57 14.18 16.35
N VAL A 6 -2.72 14.23 15.30
CA VAL A 6 -2.72 13.49 14.00
C VAL A 6 -1.46 12.55 13.93
N ASP A 7 -0.49 12.50 13.00
CA ASP A 7 -0.09 13.21 11.76
C ASP A 7 0.67 12.26 10.79
N GLY A 8 0.29 12.22 9.50
CA GLY A 8 1.18 12.09 8.34
C GLY A 8 2.02 10.82 8.06
N ALA A 9 1.90 9.71 8.80
CA ALA A 9 2.84 8.58 8.67
C ALA A 9 2.21 7.15 8.69
N GLY A 10 0.90 7.02 8.50
CA GLY A 10 0.16 5.76 8.69
C GLY A 10 -0.02 5.43 10.18
N VAL A 11 -1.25 5.53 10.68
CA VAL A 11 -1.53 5.33 12.12
C VAL A 11 -2.79 4.50 12.30
N LEU A 12 -2.57 3.21 12.52
CA LEU A 12 -3.56 2.31 13.10
C LEU A 12 -4.05 2.86 14.47
N ARG A 13 -5.37 2.88 14.72
CA ARG A 13 -5.93 3.35 16.02
C ARG A 13 -6.58 2.22 16.80
N ALA A 14 -6.05 1.99 18.00
CA ALA A 14 -6.51 0.95 18.92
C ALA A 14 -7.82 1.32 19.65
N GLU A 15 -8.94 0.67 19.31
CA GLU A 15 -10.10 0.53 20.19
C GLU A 15 -10.00 -0.80 20.97
N GLN A 16 -9.86 -0.71 22.30
CA GLN A 16 -9.73 -1.87 23.20
C GLN A 16 -11.11 -2.28 23.75
N TRP A 17 -11.44 -3.57 23.65
CA TRP A 17 -12.71 -4.12 24.11
C TRP A 17 -12.56 -5.27 25.11
N VAL A 18 -13.47 -5.32 26.10
CA VAL A 18 -13.57 -6.39 27.11
C VAL A 18 -14.76 -7.32 26.86
N PRO A 19 -14.53 -8.57 26.43
CA PRO A 19 -15.49 -9.65 26.54
C PRO A 19 -16.19 -9.73 27.91
N GLY A 20 -17.53 -9.82 27.90
CA GLY A 20 -18.32 -10.17 29.08
C GLY A 20 -18.44 -9.11 30.20
N SER A 21 -18.10 -7.84 29.96
CA SER A 21 -18.03 -6.76 30.97
C SER A 21 -19.35 -6.40 31.69
N ARG A 22 -19.72 -7.22 32.69
CA ARG A 22 -20.63 -6.88 33.81
C ARG A 22 -20.11 -7.48 35.11
N ASP A 23 -20.30 -6.77 36.22
CA ASP A 23 -19.67 -6.99 37.54
C ASP A 23 -19.99 -8.32 38.27
N ASP A 24 -20.62 -9.29 37.62
CA ASP A 24 -21.10 -10.55 38.23
C ASP A 24 -20.03 -11.65 38.36
N VAL A 25 -18.84 -11.50 37.76
CA VAL A 25 -17.82 -12.58 37.68
C VAL A 25 -16.65 -12.34 38.64
N GLY A 26 -16.88 -12.62 39.93
CA GLY A 26 -15.85 -12.45 40.96
C GLY A 26 -14.63 -13.38 40.78
N GLY A 27 -13.46 -12.80 40.45
CA GLY A 27 -12.13 -13.37 40.71
C GLY A 27 -11.73 -14.64 39.95
N GLY A 28 -12.35 -14.91 38.79
CA GLY A 28 -11.97 -16.03 37.91
C GLY A 28 -10.90 -15.66 36.89
N ASN A 29 -10.12 -16.62 36.40
CA ASN A 29 -9.22 -16.40 35.27
C ASN A 29 -10.02 -16.52 33.96
N GLN A 30 -9.91 -15.53 33.10
CA GLN A 30 -10.58 -15.45 31.78
C GLN A 30 -9.52 -15.37 30.69
N SER A 31 -9.77 -16.01 29.55
CA SER A 31 -8.88 -15.95 28.39
C SER A 31 -9.71 -16.08 27.11
N VAL A 32 -9.34 -15.32 26.07
CA VAL A 32 -9.83 -15.54 24.71
C VAL A 32 -9.18 -16.83 24.17
N SER A 33 -9.96 -17.74 23.61
CA SER A 33 -9.47 -19.03 23.08
C SER A 33 -9.42 -19.10 21.55
N ALA A 34 -10.20 -18.26 20.86
CA ALA A 34 -10.12 -18.02 19.42
C ALA A 34 -10.83 -16.70 19.07
N VAL A 35 -10.49 -16.13 17.92
CA VAL A 35 -11.15 -14.99 17.26
C VAL A 35 -11.14 -15.25 15.75
N GLU A 36 -12.18 -14.82 15.04
CA GLU A 36 -12.38 -15.05 13.60
C GLU A 36 -13.17 -13.86 12.99
N PRO A 37 -12.66 -13.18 11.94
CA PRO A 37 -13.40 -12.15 11.21
C PRO A 37 -14.31 -12.80 10.16
N ALA A 38 -15.59 -12.39 10.13
CA ALA A 38 -16.62 -13.06 9.33
C ALA A 38 -17.89 -12.20 9.21
N ASP A 39 -18.54 -12.18 8.06
CA ASP A 39 -19.86 -11.54 7.88
C ASP A 39 -20.96 -12.45 8.46
N VAL A 40 -21.43 -12.18 9.69
CA VAL A 40 -22.46 -13.00 10.37
C VAL A 40 -23.86 -12.38 10.34
N ASP A 41 -24.10 -11.39 9.47
CA ASP A 41 -25.43 -10.83 9.22
C ASP A 41 -25.78 -10.55 7.75
N GLY A 42 -24.84 -10.79 6.83
CA GLY A 42 -25.04 -10.68 5.40
C GLY A 42 -25.09 -9.23 4.88
N ASP A 43 -24.65 -8.22 5.66
CA ASP A 43 -24.60 -6.83 5.19
C ASP A 43 -23.39 -6.50 4.28
N GLY A 44 -22.47 -7.47 4.11
CA GLY A 44 -21.31 -7.42 3.20
C GLY A 44 -20.04 -6.93 3.88
N ARG A 45 -19.95 -7.01 5.21
CA ARG A 45 -18.88 -6.48 6.05
C ARG A 45 -18.46 -7.51 7.08
N LEU A 46 -17.18 -7.53 7.46
CA LEU A 46 -16.70 -8.51 8.43
C LEU A 46 -17.03 -8.05 9.86
N ASP A 47 -17.92 -8.78 10.53
CA ASP A 47 -18.01 -8.79 11.99
C ASP A 47 -16.79 -9.54 12.57
N LEU A 48 -16.62 -9.51 13.90
CA LEU A 48 -15.49 -10.15 14.57
C LEU A 48 -15.94 -11.04 15.74
N VAL A 49 -16.02 -12.34 15.51
CA VAL A 49 -16.49 -13.33 16.48
C VAL A 49 -15.36 -13.74 17.42
N SER A 50 -15.62 -13.76 18.74
CA SER A 50 -14.66 -14.21 19.75
C SER A 50 -15.22 -15.27 20.69
N ALA A 51 -14.37 -16.20 21.12
CA ALA A 51 -14.69 -17.17 22.17
C ALA A 51 -13.86 -16.94 23.43
N LEU A 52 -14.52 -16.98 24.58
CA LEU A 52 -13.90 -16.98 25.90
C LEU A 52 -13.91 -18.37 26.54
N ALA A 53 -12.88 -18.65 27.33
CA ALA A 53 -12.92 -19.61 28.42
C ALA A 53 -12.83 -18.88 29.78
N MET A 54 -13.80 -19.11 30.66
CA MET A 54 -13.82 -18.59 32.04
C MET A 54 -13.65 -19.73 33.05
N THR A 55 -12.79 -19.52 34.05
CA THR A 55 -12.60 -20.45 35.17
C THR A 55 -12.96 -19.79 36.50
N ASN A 56 -13.96 -20.31 37.21
CA ASN A 56 -14.38 -19.75 38.51
C ASN A 56 -14.70 -20.86 39.53
N GLY A 57 -13.96 -20.90 40.64
CA GLY A 57 -14.22 -21.81 41.77
C GLY A 57 -14.14 -23.31 41.47
N GLY A 58 -13.52 -23.70 40.34
CA GLY A 58 -13.51 -25.09 39.85
C GLY A 58 -14.63 -25.42 38.85
N SER A 59 -15.54 -24.48 38.56
CA SER A 59 -16.48 -24.57 37.43
C SER A 59 -15.93 -23.78 36.25
N ARG A 60 -16.01 -24.36 35.04
CA ARG A 60 -15.62 -23.72 33.77
C ARG A 60 -16.84 -23.33 32.95
N ARG A 61 -16.77 -22.23 32.21
CA ARG A 61 -17.81 -21.75 31.29
C ARG A 61 -17.19 -21.13 30.06
N GLY A 62 -17.74 -21.42 28.89
CA GLY A 62 -17.56 -20.58 27.71
C GLY A 62 -18.51 -19.39 27.70
N GLU A 63 -18.08 -18.27 27.12
CA GLU A 63 -18.95 -17.20 26.61
C GLU A 63 -18.51 -16.92 25.16
N LEU A 64 -19.43 -16.52 24.29
CA LEU A 64 -19.15 -16.13 22.90
C LEU A 64 -19.69 -14.73 22.71
N THR A 65 -18.97 -13.90 21.96
CA THR A 65 -19.41 -12.53 21.67
C THR A 65 -18.76 -12.06 20.37
N ALA A 66 -19.55 -11.53 19.45
CA ALA A 66 -19.02 -10.77 18.33
C ALA A 66 -18.89 -9.29 18.71
N LEU A 67 -17.89 -8.63 18.14
CA LEU A 67 -17.93 -7.19 17.85
C LEU A 67 -18.53 -7.01 16.46
N LEU A 68 -19.27 -5.93 16.25
CA LEU A 68 -20.08 -5.73 15.05
C LEU A 68 -19.58 -4.56 14.20
N GLY A 69 -19.61 -4.74 12.87
CA GLY A 69 -19.66 -3.65 11.91
C GLY A 69 -20.97 -2.86 12.04
N ASP A 70 -20.93 -1.55 11.77
CA ASP A 70 -22.13 -0.71 11.77
C ASP A 70 -22.23 0.17 10.53
N THR A 71 -23.12 -0.25 9.61
CA THR A 71 -23.56 0.49 8.43
C THR A 71 -24.25 1.84 8.71
N ARG A 72 -24.29 2.30 9.98
CA ARG A 72 -24.88 3.58 10.43
C ARG A 72 -23.88 4.48 11.18
N ALA A 73 -22.67 4.00 11.45
CA ALA A 73 -21.58 4.82 11.97
C ALA A 73 -20.86 5.56 10.80
N PRO A 74 -20.17 6.68 11.08
CA PRO A 74 -19.05 7.10 10.23
C PRO A 74 -17.91 6.07 10.35
N PRO A 75 -17.02 5.97 9.35
CA PRO A 75 -15.80 5.16 9.46
C PRO A 75 -15.00 5.48 10.73
N GLY A 76 -14.33 4.46 11.27
CA GLY A 76 -13.62 4.49 12.54
C GLY A 76 -14.53 4.42 13.77
N ARG A 77 -15.65 3.69 13.71
CA ARG A 77 -16.55 3.50 14.87
C ARG A 77 -17.32 2.18 14.91
N TYR A 78 -16.79 1.25 15.71
CA TYR A 78 -17.52 0.05 16.13
C TYR A 78 -18.69 0.41 17.05
N LEU A 79 -19.78 -0.35 16.95
CA LEU A 79 -20.81 -0.33 17.99
C LEU A 79 -20.26 -1.02 19.24
N GLY A 80 -20.30 -0.31 20.37
CA GLY A 80 -19.95 -0.89 21.67
C GLY A 80 -20.78 -2.16 21.94
N PRO A 81 -20.18 -3.16 22.59
CA PRO A 81 -20.57 -4.57 22.46
C PRO A 81 -22.04 -4.85 22.78
N GLU A 82 -22.82 -5.13 21.74
CA GLU A 82 -24.06 -5.90 21.88
C GLU A 82 -23.67 -7.38 21.96
N ALA A 83 -23.92 -8.01 23.11
CA ALA A 83 -23.57 -9.40 23.32
C ALA A 83 -24.47 -10.31 22.49
N VAL A 84 -24.00 -10.68 21.29
CA VAL A 84 -24.62 -11.61 20.30
C VAL A 84 -25.28 -12.83 20.95
N GLY A 85 -24.73 -13.33 22.07
CA GLY A 85 -25.60 -13.91 23.09
C GLY A 85 -24.87 -14.46 24.30
N ARG A 86 -25.52 -14.40 25.47
CA ARG A 86 -25.09 -15.15 26.67
C ARG A 86 -25.44 -16.62 26.55
N TYR A 87 -24.80 -17.30 25.59
CA TYR A 87 -24.96 -18.72 25.31
C TYR A 87 -24.33 -19.59 26.42
N ASN A 88 -25.02 -19.70 27.56
CA ASN A 88 -24.84 -20.87 28.44
C ASN A 88 -24.99 -22.11 27.55
N ASP A 89 -23.99 -22.99 27.55
CA ASP A 89 -23.74 -24.02 26.53
C ASP A 89 -24.74 -25.21 26.54
N GLY A 90 -25.87 -25.05 27.22
CA GLY A 90 -26.82 -26.09 27.61
C GLY A 90 -26.49 -26.79 28.92
N VAL A 91 -25.29 -26.58 29.50
CA VAL A 91 -24.82 -27.31 30.68
C VAL A 91 -24.49 -26.33 31.82
N SER A 92 -25.22 -26.42 32.94
CA SER A 92 -24.98 -25.58 34.13
C SER A 92 -23.69 -25.92 34.90
N SER A 93 -22.73 -26.60 34.27
CA SER A 93 -21.50 -27.11 34.89
C SER A 93 -20.42 -27.52 33.86
N GLY A 94 -19.41 -26.66 33.68
CA GLY A 94 -18.03 -27.14 33.56
C GLY A 94 -17.44 -27.38 32.16
N GLY A 95 -17.77 -26.57 31.15
CA GLY A 95 -17.18 -26.67 29.80
C GLY A 95 -16.28 -25.49 29.43
N ASP A 96 -15.12 -25.79 28.83
CA ASP A 96 -14.29 -24.81 28.10
C ASP A 96 -14.65 -24.83 26.60
N ALA A 97 -14.75 -23.66 25.96
CA ALA A 97 -14.65 -23.57 24.51
C ALA A 97 -13.17 -23.53 24.11
N ARG A 98 -12.67 -24.57 23.43
CA ARG A 98 -11.24 -24.64 23.01
C ARG A 98 -10.99 -24.06 21.63
N SER A 99 -12.01 -24.10 20.78
CA SER A 99 -11.95 -23.67 19.38
C SER A 99 -13.36 -23.45 18.85
N HIS A 100 -13.45 -22.58 17.87
CA HIS A 100 -14.61 -22.42 16.99
C HIS A 100 -14.12 -22.38 15.54
N ALA A 101 -15.08 -22.42 14.61
CA ALA A 101 -14.93 -22.05 13.22
C ALA A 101 -16.30 -21.57 12.72
N LEU A 102 -16.31 -20.71 11.70
CA LEU A 102 -17.52 -20.21 11.04
C LEU A 102 -17.63 -20.76 9.61
N GLY A 103 -18.85 -21.00 9.16
CA GLY A 103 -19.15 -21.52 7.83
C GLY A 103 -20.62 -21.91 7.72
N ASP A 104 -21.22 -21.82 6.53
CA ASP A 104 -22.58 -22.31 6.31
C ASP A 104 -22.61 -23.85 6.40
N MET A 105 -23.23 -24.39 7.46
CA MET A 105 -23.34 -25.84 7.69
C MET A 105 -24.70 -26.39 7.20
N ASN A 106 -25.59 -25.54 6.68
CA ASN A 106 -27.01 -25.86 6.46
C ASN A 106 -27.57 -25.44 5.09
N GLY A 107 -26.79 -24.71 4.29
CA GLY A 107 -27.09 -24.32 2.91
C GLY A 107 -28.09 -23.17 2.78
N ASP A 108 -28.31 -22.36 3.82
CA ASP A 108 -29.19 -21.19 3.77
C ASP A 108 -28.49 -19.87 3.40
N GLY A 109 -27.15 -19.85 3.41
CA GLY A 109 -26.30 -18.72 3.05
C GLY A 109 -25.86 -17.85 4.23
N ASP A 110 -26.32 -18.13 5.45
CA ASP A 110 -25.83 -17.48 6.67
C ASP A 110 -24.65 -18.26 7.27
N LEU A 111 -23.68 -17.59 7.90
CA LEU A 111 -22.56 -18.27 8.55
C LEU A 111 -22.99 -18.91 9.88
N ASP A 112 -22.85 -20.23 10.00
CA ASP A 112 -23.13 -21.00 11.22
C ASP A 112 -21.91 -21.07 12.14
N LEU A 113 -22.18 -21.10 13.45
CA LEU A 113 -21.14 -21.15 14.48
C LEU A 113 -20.90 -22.58 14.99
N VAL A 114 -19.81 -23.18 14.52
CA VAL A 114 -19.32 -24.49 14.99
C VAL A 114 -18.40 -24.28 16.19
N THR A 115 -18.71 -24.94 17.31
CA THR A 115 -17.97 -24.74 18.58
C THR A 115 -17.60 -26.06 19.23
N HIS A 116 -16.32 -26.24 19.58
CA HIS A 116 -15.84 -27.42 20.28
C HIS A 116 -15.68 -27.15 21.79
N THR A 117 -16.42 -27.91 22.60
CA THR A 117 -16.52 -27.72 24.05
C THR A 117 -16.12 -28.96 24.83
N ASP A 118 -15.17 -28.82 25.76
CA ASP A 118 -14.63 -29.93 26.55
C ASP A 118 -15.09 -29.82 28.02
N ASN A 119 -15.86 -30.80 28.50
CA ASN A 119 -16.49 -30.76 29.83
C ASN A 119 -16.46 -32.10 30.59
N SER A 120 -16.81 -32.08 31.88
CA SER A 120 -16.78 -33.25 32.78
C SER A 120 -17.69 -34.44 32.39
N PHE A 121 -18.52 -34.28 31.35
CA PHE A 121 -19.41 -35.31 30.79
C PHE A 121 -19.03 -35.69 29.35
N GLY A 122 -17.82 -35.34 28.91
CA GLY A 122 -17.28 -35.62 27.58
C GLY A 122 -17.38 -34.46 26.61
N ALA A 123 -16.38 -34.37 25.74
CA ALA A 123 -16.26 -33.37 24.67
C ALA A 123 -17.44 -33.38 23.69
N ARG A 124 -17.79 -32.20 23.16
CA ARG A 124 -18.85 -32.00 22.17
C ARG A 124 -18.56 -30.85 21.23
N THR A 125 -18.56 -31.13 19.93
CA THR A 125 -18.80 -30.13 18.88
C THR A 125 -20.31 -29.80 18.86
N LYS A 126 -20.67 -28.53 18.63
CA LYS A 126 -22.04 -28.02 18.56
C LYS A 126 -22.14 -26.97 17.46
N VAL A 127 -23.10 -27.12 16.55
CA VAL A 127 -23.50 -26.09 15.58
C VAL A 127 -24.56 -25.19 16.22
N ARG A 128 -24.56 -23.90 15.87
CA ARG A 128 -25.71 -23.00 15.99
C ARG A 128 -25.92 -22.35 14.64
N PHE A 129 -27.16 -22.34 14.18
CA PHE A 129 -27.48 -21.69 12.91
C PHE A 129 -27.34 -20.17 13.01
N GLY A 130 -26.85 -19.55 11.94
CA GLY A 130 -27.07 -18.13 11.66
C GLY A 130 -28.58 -17.81 11.57
N ASN A 131 -28.90 -16.53 11.45
CA ASN A 131 -30.27 -16.05 11.18
C ASN A 131 -30.26 -14.77 10.30
N GLY A 132 -29.13 -14.44 9.67
CA GLY A 132 -28.93 -13.22 8.89
C GLY A 132 -29.19 -11.92 9.65
N ASP A 133 -29.05 -11.94 10.98
CA ASP A 133 -29.47 -10.83 11.86
C ASP A 133 -28.57 -10.61 13.08
N ARG A 134 -27.32 -11.09 13.03
CA ARG A 134 -26.33 -11.04 14.13
C ARG A 134 -26.70 -11.92 15.33
N THR A 135 -27.72 -12.76 15.24
CA THR A 135 -28.09 -13.72 16.29
C THR A 135 -27.88 -15.15 15.85
N PHE A 136 -27.44 -15.99 16.79
CA PHE A 136 -27.31 -17.44 16.58
C PHE A 136 -28.47 -18.20 17.24
N GLY A 137 -28.95 -19.22 16.55
CA GLY A 137 -29.99 -20.12 17.01
C GLY A 137 -29.61 -20.91 18.27
N PRO A 138 -30.57 -21.62 18.89
CA PRO A 138 -30.26 -22.51 20.01
C PRO A 138 -29.26 -23.59 19.58
N PRO A 139 -28.27 -23.95 20.42
CA PRO A 139 -27.24 -24.91 20.05
C PRO A 139 -27.85 -26.28 19.74
N GLN A 140 -27.59 -26.78 18.52
CA GLN A 140 -27.95 -28.12 18.11
C GLN A 140 -27.01 -29.10 18.82
N ILE A 141 -27.38 -29.52 20.02
CA ILE A 141 -26.65 -30.54 20.78
C ILE A 141 -26.94 -31.90 20.15
N MET A 142 -26.19 -32.19 19.08
CA MET A 142 -26.07 -33.49 18.42
C MET A 142 -26.04 -34.61 19.48
N GLY A 143 -27.04 -35.48 19.45
CA GLY A 143 -27.47 -36.29 20.60
C GLY A 143 -26.56 -37.47 20.93
N GLN A 144 -25.42 -37.23 21.58
CA GLN A 144 -24.42 -38.25 21.96
C GLN A 144 -24.13 -39.30 20.87
N VAL A 145 -23.81 -38.83 19.65
CA VAL A 145 -23.01 -39.64 18.72
C VAL A 145 -21.64 -39.82 19.37
N GLY A 146 -21.42 -40.98 19.97
CA GLY A 146 -20.30 -41.21 20.88
C GLY A 146 -18.96 -41.27 20.15
N GLY A 147 -18.25 -40.14 20.08
CA GLY A 147 -16.86 -40.09 19.60
C GLY A 147 -16.50 -38.92 18.68
N THR A 148 -17.48 -38.13 18.21
CA THR A 148 -17.36 -37.29 16.99
C THR A 148 -16.13 -36.38 16.84
N CYS A 149 -15.45 -35.96 17.91
CA CYS A 149 -14.14 -35.28 17.79
C CYS A 149 -13.14 -35.63 18.90
N GLY A 150 -13.50 -36.51 19.85
CA GLY A 150 -12.77 -36.60 21.13
C GLY A 150 -12.62 -35.23 21.82
N SER A 151 -11.68 -35.08 22.74
CA SER A 151 -11.35 -33.80 23.41
C SER A 151 -10.43 -32.93 22.54
N ALA A 152 -10.87 -32.56 21.34
CA ALA A 152 -10.07 -31.84 20.34
C ALA A 152 -9.45 -30.53 20.89
N ALA A 153 -8.32 -30.12 20.32
CA ALA A 153 -7.64 -28.86 20.65
C ALA A 153 -8.10 -27.75 19.70
N LYS A 154 -8.03 -28.00 18.39
CA LYS A 154 -8.61 -27.16 17.33
C LYS A 154 -9.56 -27.98 16.45
N ILE A 155 -10.44 -27.26 15.75
CA ILE A 155 -11.35 -27.74 14.71
C ILE A 155 -11.19 -26.87 13.46
N TRP A 156 -11.53 -27.41 12.30
CA TRP A 156 -11.51 -26.75 11.00
C TRP A 156 -12.68 -27.24 10.14
N LEU A 157 -13.14 -26.41 9.20
CA LEU A 157 -14.22 -26.73 8.27
C LEU A 157 -13.69 -26.77 6.83
N ALA A 158 -14.16 -27.76 6.07
CA ALA A 158 -13.99 -27.90 4.62
C ALA A 158 -14.99 -28.96 4.13
N ASP A 159 -15.24 -29.05 2.83
CA ASP A 159 -15.87 -30.24 2.24
C ASP A 159 -14.78 -31.31 2.02
N TYR A 160 -14.86 -32.46 2.69
CA TYR A 160 -13.93 -33.58 2.49
C TYR A 160 -14.55 -34.80 1.78
N ASP A 161 -15.89 -34.98 1.75
CA ASP A 161 -16.54 -36.05 0.95
C ASP A 161 -17.07 -35.62 -0.45
N GLY A 162 -16.86 -34.35 -0.82
CA GLY A 162 -17.18 -33.76 -2.13
C GLY A 162 -18.69 -33.68 -2.38
N ASP A 163 -19.47 -33.39 -1.34
CA ASP A 163 -20.95 -33.36 -1.39
C ASP A 163 -21.54 -31.93 -1.34
N ASP A 164 -20.69 -30.91 -1.53
CA ASP A 164 -20.94 -29.46 -1.46
C ASP A 164 -21.29 -28.94 -0.04
N ASN A 165 -21.10 -29.73 1.02
CA ASN A 165 -21.40 -29.34 2.41
C ASN A 165 -20.16 -29.33 3.31
N LEU A 166 -20.19 -28.51 4.38
CA LEU A 166 -19.07 -28.42 5.32
C LEU A 166 -19.04 -29.57 6.34
N ASP A 167 -17.89 -30.24 6.40
CA ASP A 167 -17.49 -31.21 7.41
C ASP A 167 -16.69 -30.56 8.54
N VAL A 168 -16.36 -31.33 9.59
CA VAL A 168 -15.49 -30.88 10.69
C VAL A 168 -14.26 -31.79 10.86
N LEU A 169 -13.07 -31.27 10.55
CA LEU A 169 -11.80 -31.90 10.94
C LEU A 169 -11.43 -31.52 12.39
N CYS A 170 -11.05 -32.51 13.18
CA CYS A 170 -10.76 -32.38 14.61
C CYS A 170 -9.41 -33.03 14.98
N LEU A 171 -8.57 -32.28 15.73
CA LEU A 171 -7.20 -32.72 16.06
C LEU A 171 -6.87 -32.59 17.56
N ASN A 172 -6.44 -33.69 18.16
CA ASN A 172 -5.71 -33.74 19.44
C ASN A 172 -4.97 -35.08 19.58
N GLY A 173 -3.73 -35.16 19.09
CA GLY A 173 -2.89 -36.37 19.11
C GLY A 173 -3.32 -37.49 18.15
N THR A 174 -4.60 -37.53 17.80
CA THR A 174 -5.21 -38.20 16.64
C THR A 174 -6.00 -37.17 15.82
N ALA A 175 -6.12 -37.39 14.51
CA ALA A 175 -6.99 -36.61 13.63
C ALA A 175 -8.24 -37.42 13.23
N GLN A 176 -9.39 -36.75 13.10
CA GLN A 176 -10.66 -37.35 12.69
C GLN A 176 -11.49 -36.34 11.90
N VAL A 177 -12.17 -36.78 10.83
CA VAL A 177 -13.16 -35.98 10.11
C VAL A 177 -14.57 -36.42 10.51
N ALA A 178 -15.45 -35.47 10.81
CA ALA A 178 -16.84 -35.69 11.16
C ALA A 178 -17.74 -35.03 10.12
N PHE A 179 -18.31 -35.86 9.25
CA PHE A 179 -18.96 -35.40 8.03
C PHE A 179 -20.31 -34.74 8.26
N GLY A 180 -20.64 -33.72 7.46
CA GLY A 180 -21.90 -33.00 7.47
C GLY A 180 -23.08 -33.78 6.89
N ASP A 181 -24.17 -33.05 6.60
CA ASP A 181 -25.33 -33.54 5.85
C ASP A 181 -26.11 -32.43 5.10
N GLY A 182 -25.52 -31.23 4.95
CA GLY A 182 -26.18 -30.06 4.36
C GLY A 182 -27.40 -29.53 5.12
N ALA A 183 -27.61 -29.97 6.37
CA ALA A 183 -28.70 -29.51 7.23
C ALA A 183 -28.23 -29.28 8.69
N GLY A 184 -26.94 -28.97 8.86
CA GLY A 184 -26.31 -28.71 10.15
C GLY A 184 -25.98 -29.93 11.02
N ASN A 185 -26.20 -31.16 10.53
CA ASN A 185 -26.05 -32.35 11.36
C ASN A 185 -24.69 -33.01 11.14
N ILE A 186 -23.77 -32.76 12.07
CA ILE A 186 -22.47 -33.44 12.10
C ILE A 186 -22.67 -34.91 12.46
N GLY A 187 -22.32 -35.80 11.53
CA GLY A 187 -22.43 -37.25 11.63
C GLY A 187 -21.38 -37.89 12.54
N SER A 188 -21.26 -39.22 12.46
CA SER A 188 -20.18 -39.97 13.13
C SER A 188 -18.83 -39.68 12.48
N SER A 189 -17.80 -39.46 13.29
CA SER A 189 -16.45 -39.26 12.77
C SER A 189 -15.77 -40.55 12.30
N THR A 190 -14.97 -40.40 11.25
CA THR A 190 -13.99 -41.39 10.81
C THR A 190 -12.61 -40.98 11.32
N PRO A 191 -11.93 -41.83 12.11
CA PRO A 191 -10.54 -41.59 12.47
C PRO A 191 -9.64 -41.73 11.24
N LEU A 192 -8.77 -40.75 11.02
CA LEU A 192 -7.81 -40.80 9.90
C LEU A 192 -6.75 -41.87 10.21
N PRO A 193 -6.57 -42.91 9.35
CA PRO A 193 -5.70 -44.04 9.63
C PRO A 193 -4.20 -43.71 9.49
N LEU A 194 -3.65 -43.06 10.52
CA LEU A 194 -2.23 -42.78 10.80
C LEU A 194 -1.36 -44.05 11.00
N ASN A 195 -1.65 -45.14 10.28
CA ASN A 195 -1.14 -46.51 10.47
C ASN A 195 0.30 -46.69 9.99
N THR A 196 1.20 -45.91 10.57
CA THR A 196 2.64 -45.93 10.29
C THR A 196 3.32 -46.94 11.21
N THR A 197 3.51 -48.18 10.72
CA THR A 197 4.04 -49.30 11.51
C THR A 197 5.46 -49.03 12.04
N GLY A 198 5.54 -48.54 13.28
CA GLY A 198 6.80 -48.21 13.95
C GLY A 198 6.84 -46.81 14.57
N LEU A 199 5.99 -45.88 14.11
CA LEU A 199 5.85 -44.57 14.72
C LEU A 199 4.81 -44.63 15.84
N SER A 200 5.20 -44.23 17.05
CA SER A 200 4.34 -44.20 18.23
C SER A 200 4.08 -42.78 18.74
N GLY A 201 4.47 -41.77 17.97
CA GLY A 201 4.30 -40.35 18.30
C GLY A 201 2.87 -39.87 18.10
N GLY A 202 2.60 -38.67 18.62
CA GLY A 202 1.38 -37.96 18.25
C GLY A 202 1.52 -37.33 16.86
N VAL A 203 0.37 -36.99 16.27
CA VAL A 203 0.31 -36.04 15.14
C VAL A 203 0.95 -34.71 15.56
N GLY A 204 1.58 -34.03 14.60
CA GLY A 204 2.05 -32.66 14.74
C GLY A 204 0.93 -31.67 15.08
N ARG A 205 1.31 -30.44 15.38
CA ARG A 205 0.36 -29.39 15.82
C ARG A 205 -0.36 -28.69 14.67
N THR A 206 -0.05 -29.08 13.45
CA THR A 206 -0.46 -28.48 12.17
C THR A 206 -0.65 -29.57 11.11
N PHE A 207 -1.40 -29.25 10.06
CA PHE A 207 -1.65 -30.03 8.85
C PHE A 207 -1.92 -29.05 7.71
N ALA A 208 -1.93 -29.54 6.47
CA ALA A 208 -2.50 -28.82 5.33
C ALA A 208 -3.51 -29.72 4.61
N HIS A 209 -4.37 -29.15 3.77
CA HIS A 209 -5.34 -29.88 2.96
C HIS A 209 -5.32 -29.36 1.52
N ALA A 210 -5.47 -30.27 0.57
CA ALA A 210 -5.50 -30.03 -0.87
C ALA A 210 -5.93 -31.32 -1.59
N ASP A 211 -6.25 -31.25 -2.88
CA ASP A 211 -6.50 -32.42 -3.73
C ASP A 211 -5.15 -33.00 -4.22
N PHE A 212 -4.56 -33.96 -3.48
CA PHE A 212 -3.20 -34.47 -3.75
C PHE A 212 -3.16 -35.58 -4.82
N ASP A 213 -4.30 -36.10 -5.28
CA ASP A 213 -4.39 -37.13 -6.32
C ASP A 213 -5.21 -36.74 -7.57
N ALA A 214 -5.74 -35.51 -7.60
CA ALA A 214 -6.57 -34.95 -8.64
C ALA A 214 -7.88 -35.72 -8.89
N ASP A 215 -8.47 -36.34 -7.86
CA ASP A 215 -9.78 -37.01 -7.93
C ASP A 215 -10.98 -36.07 -7.70
N GLY A 216 -10.74 -34.88 -7.16
CA GLY A 216 -11.72 -33.83 -6.88
C GLY A 216 -12.14 -33.69 -5.42
N HIS A 217 -11.61 -34.51 -4.51
CA HIS A 217 -11.88 -34.45 -3.08
C HIS A 217 -10.72 -33.80 -2.29
N GLN A 218 -10.97 -33.35 -1.05
CA GLN A 218 -9.94 -32.76 -0.20
C GLN A 218 -9.19 -33.84 0.60
N ASP A 219 -7.93 -34.06 0.26
CA ASP A 219 -7.01 -34.87 1.05
C ASP A 219 -6.39 -34.05 2.19
N VAL A 220 -5.85 -34.72 3.20
CA VAL A 220 -5.23 -34.04 4.36
C VAL A 220 -3.83 -34.56 4.64
N VAL A 221 -2.84 -33.66 4.64
CA VAL A 221 -1.43 -33.98 4.90
C VAL A 221 -1.01 -33.61 6.31
N PHE A 222 -0.54 -34.60 7.08
CA PHE A 222 -0.11 -34.47 8.45
C PHE A 222 1.39 -34.73 8.61
N MET A 223 2.02 -34.00 9.53
CA MET A 223 3.34 -34.37 10.04
C MET A 223 3.20 -35.28 11.26
N VAL A 224 4.01 -36.33 11.33
CA VAL A 224 4.01 -37.34 12.42
C VAL A 224 5.45 -37.57 12.85
N THR A 225 5.71 -37.69 14.16
CA THR A 225 7.05 -38.02 14.69
C THR A 225 7.07 -39.40 15.35
N ASN A 226 8.26 -39.95 15.61
CA ASN A 226 8.41 -41.17 16.40
C ASN A 226 8.67 -40.87 17.90
N ASN A 227 7.78 -41.32 18.79
CA ASN A 227 7.99 -41.28 20.26
C ASN A 227 9.06 -42.28 20.76
N CYS A 228 9.78 -42.96 19.87
CA CYS A 228 10.22 -44.34 20.13
C CYS A 228 11.41 -44.51 21.10
N CYS A 229 12.04 -43.43 21.57
CA CYS A 229 13.35 -43.49 22.21
C CYS A 229 13.42 -42.81 23.59
N PRO A 230 13.53 -43.57 24.70
CA PRO A 230 13.74 -43.00 26.03
C PRO A 230 15.18 -42.50 26.21
N PHE A 231 15.37 -41.18 26.10
CA PHE A 231 16.61 -40.44 26.40
C PHE A 231 17.87 -40.90 25.62
N GLY A 232 18.01 -40.50 24.35
CA GLY A 232 19.34 -40.46 23.71
C GLY A 232 19.39 -40.50 22.18
N GLU A 233 18.37 -41.05 21.53
CA GLU A 233 18.29 -41.09 20.05
C GLU A 233 17.50 -39.86 19.53
N PRO A 234 17.81 -39.38 18.31
CA PRO A 234 17.11 -38.25 17.70
C PRO A 234 15.70 -38.59 17.19
N TRP A 235 14.85 -37.56 17.14
CA TRP A 235 13.49 -37.63 16.57
C TRP A 235 13.54 -37.69 15.04
N VAL A 236 12.70 -38.54 14.44
CA VAL A 236 12.44 -38.62 13.00
C VAL A 236 11.04 -38.09 12.71
N GLY A 237 10.93 -37.24 11.71
CA GLY A 237 9.66 -36.73 11.18
C GLY A 237 9.25 -37.47 9.89
N HIS A 238 7.96 -37.71 9.74
CA HIS A 238 7.35 -38.24 8.53
C HIS A 238 6.18 -37.36 8.09
N LEU A 239 6.00 -37.21 6.78
CA LEU A 239 4.86 -36.54 6.18
C LEU A 239 3.87 -37.59 5.64
N VAL A 240 2.61 -37.56 6.08
CA VAL A 240 1.59 -38.58 5.81
C VAL A 240 0.37 -37.91 5.18
N ILE A 241 0.12 -38.18 3.90
CA ILE A 241 -1.15 -37.85 3.24
C ILE A 241 -2.22 -38.86 3.69
N GLN A 242 -3.43 -38.37 3.92
CA GLN A 242 -4.65 -39.14 4.14
C GLN A 242 -5.59 -38.78 2.99
N ARG A 243 -5.74 -39.70 2.03
CA ARG A 243 -6.59 -39.45 0.88
C ARG A 243 -8.04 -39.79 1.16
N TYR A 244 -8.98 -39.06 0.59
CA TYR A 244 -10.37 -39.49 0.61
C TYR A 244 -10.55 -40.79 -0.21
N ASP A 245 -11.63 -41.54 0.05
CA ASP A 245 -11.95 -42.78 -0.66
C ASP A 245 -13.41 -42.73 -1.16
N PRO A 246 -13.67 -42.11 -2.33
CA PRO A 246 -15.02 -42.03 -2.89
C PRO A 246 -15.59 -43.41 -3.27
N THR A 247 -14.80 -44.48 -3.27
CA THR A 247 -15.29 -45.85 -3.49
C THR A 247 -15.88 -46.48 -2.22
N ASN A 248 -15.54 -45.93 -1.05
CA ASN A 248 -16.02 -46.35 0.26
C ASN A 248 -16.36 -45.10 1.10
N PRO A 249 -17.47 -44.39 0.82
CA PRO A 249 -17.69 -43.04 1.31
C PRO A 249 -17.54 -42.87 2.83
N ARG A 250 -17.04 -41.71 3.23
CA ARG A 250 -16.65 -41.36 4.62
C ARG A 250 -15.48 -42.18 5.15
N ASN A 251 -14.61 -42.68 4.27
CA ASN A 251 -13.35 -43.33 4.61
C ASN A 251 -12.15 -42.52 4.08
N PHE A 252 -10.99 -42.70 4.70
CA PHE A 252 -9.71 -42.21 4.18
C PHE A 252 -8.73 -43.38 4.02
N VAL A 253 -7.79 -43.25 3.08
CA VAL A 253 -6.75 -44.25 2.79
C VAL A 253 -5.34 -43.66 2.95
N THR A 254 -4.39 -44.55 3.22
CA THR A 254 -2.98 -44.21 3.50
C THR A 254 -2.09 -45.02 2.59
N ASP A 255 -1.58 -44.41 1.52
CA ASP A 255 -0.74 -45.11 0.55
C ASP A 255 0.72 -45.21 0.99
N GLY A 256 0.95 -46.17 1.91
CA GLY A 256 2.27 -46.65 2.28
C GLY A 256 2.79 -46.10 3.61
N VAL A 257 4.09 -45.78 3.63
CA VAL A 257 4.78 -45.20 4.79
C VAL A 257 5.15 -43.77 4.44
N GLY A 258 4.69 -42.82 5.25
CA GLY A 258 4.87 -41.38 5.00
C GLY A 258 6.33 -40.98 4.76
N VAL A 259 6.51 -39.96 3.92
CA VAL A 259 7.82 -39.50 3.43
C VAL A 259 8.74 -39.16 4.60
N ASP A 260 9.90 -39.81 4.64
CA ASP A 260 10.92 -39.63 5.68
C ASP A 260 11.60 -38.26 5.51
N LEU A 261 11.37 -37.36 6.47
CA LEU A 261 12.00 -36.04 6.56
C LEU A 261 13.38 -36.10 7.24
N GLY A 262 13.78 -37.29 7.68
CA GLY A 262 15.01 -37.56 8.40
C GLY A 262 14.97 -37.06 9.85
N GLN A 263 16.16 -36.80 10.39
CA GLN A 263 16.34 -36.39 11.78
C GLN A 263 15.91 -34.94 11.98
N VAL A 264 14.68 -34.74 12.45
CA VAL A 264 14.08 -33.44 12.72
C VAL A 264 13.42 -33.45 14.10
N SER A 265 13.80 -32.49 14.94
CA SER A 265 13.08 -32.21 16.17
C SER A 265 11.82 -31.42 15.80
N GLY A 266 10.69 -31.74 16.45
CA GLY A 266 9.42 -31.01 16.39
C GLY A 266 9.17 -30.24 15.09
N PRO A 267 8.64 -30.88 14.03
CA PRO A 267 8.18 -30.14 12.86
C PRO A 267 7.01 -29.22 13.25
N GLU A 268 7.02 -27.96 12.79
CA GLU A 268 6.16 -26.90 13.36
C GLU A 268 5.18 -26.29 12.35
N GLY A 269 5.58 -26.18 11.08
CA GLY A 269 4.76 -25.62 10.00
C GLY A 269 4.71 -26.56 8.80
N VAL A 270 3.53 -26.67 8.18
CA VAL A 270 3.33 -27.29 6.87
C VAL A 270 2.35 -26.42 6.08
N ALA A 271 2.63 -26.20 4.81
CA ALA A 271 1.77 -25.51 3.87
C ALA A 271 1.64 -26.36 2.60
N ALA A 272 0.48 -26.31 1.95
CA ALA A 272 0.21 -26.95 0.66
C ALA A 272 -0.19 -25.89 -0.35
N GLY A 273 0.16 -26.11 -1.61
CA GLY A 273 -0.04 -25.17 -2.71
C GLY A 273 0.71 -25.64 -3.95
N ASP A 274 0.39 -25.08 -5.11
CA ASP A 274 1.14 -25.29 -6.35
C ASP A 274 2.34 -24.33 -6.35
N PHE A 275 3.53 -24.82 -6.00
CA PHE A 275 4.75 -24.01 -5.86
C PHE A 275 5.69 -24.15 -7.06
N ASP A 276 5.39 -25.02 -8.04
CA ASP A 276 6.12 -25.16 -9.31
C ASP A 276 5.29 -25.06 -10.61
N GLU A 277 4.05 -24.57 -10.48
CA GLU A 277 3.10 -24.22 -11.54
C GLU A 277 2.70 -25.37 -12.48
N ASP A 278 2.80 -26.63 -12.03
CA ASP A 278 2.37 -27.80 -12.82
C ASP A 278 0.89 -28.19 -12.63
N GLY A 279 0.17 -27.49 -11.75
CA GLY A 279 -1.26 -27.66 -11.49
C GLY A 279 -1.59 -28.70 -10.42
N LEU A 280 -0.59 -29.15 -9.65
CA LEU A 280 -0.72 -30.19 -8.62
C LEU A 280 -0.27 -29.63 -7.26
N PRO A 281 -0.94 -29.96 -6.14
CA PRO A 281 -0.50 -29.49 -4.83
C PRO A 281 0.83 -30.12 -4.38
N ASP A 282 1.84 -29.28 -4.19
CA ASP A 282 3.07 -29.60 -3.51
C ASP A 282 2.94 -29.36 -1.99
N VAL A 283 4.00 -29.66 -1.23
CA VAL A 283 4.08 -29.37 0.21
C VAL A 283 5.40 -28.71 0.59
N VAL A 284 5.32 -27.62 1.35
CA VAL A 284 6.47 -27.01 2.05
C VAL A 284 6.39 -27.35 3.55
N VAL A 285 7.51 -27.81 4.13
CA VAL A 285 7.61 -28.20 5.54
C VAL A 285 8.70 -27.39 6.25
N HIS A 286 8.36 -26.78 7.39
CA HIS A 286 9.28 -26.11 8.32
C HIS A 286 9.59 -27.00 9.55
N THR A 287 10.88 -27.18 9.86
CA THR A 287 11.34 -27.99 11.01
C THR A 287 12.38 -27.28 11.88
N ASN A 288 12.26 -27.46 13.20
CA ASN A 288 13.14 -26.82 14.18
C ASN A 288 14.46 -27.58 14.39
N ARG A 289 15.38 -26.89 15.09
CA ARG A 289 16.74 -27.34 15.46
C ARG A 289 16.80 -28.81 15.90
N MET A 290 17.66 -29.60 15.27
CA MET A 290 17.82 -31.04 15.53
C MET A 290 17.89 -31.46 17.00
N ALA A 291 17.40 -32.67 17.28
CA ALA A 291 17.25 -33.26 18.61
C ALA A 291 18.54 -33.37 19.45
N ASP A 292 19.69 -33.44 18.79
CA ASP A 292 21.03 -33.47 19.41
C ASP A 292 21.61 -32.06 19.66
N GLY A 293 20.89 -31.03 19.23
CA GLY A 293 21.27 -29.62 19.26
C GLY A 293 22.29 -29.20 18.21
N SER A 294 22.67 -30.05 17.24
CA SER A 294 23.81 -29.80 16.33
C SER A 294 23.44 -29.27 14.93
N GLY A 295 22.25 -29.56 14.44
CA GLY A 295 21.77 -29.09 13.13
C GLY A 295 21.01 -27.76 13.20
N GLY A 296 21.23 -26.91 12.19
CA GLY A 296 20.41 -25.72 11.92
C GLY A 296 19.04 -26.07 11.34
N GLU A 297 18.20 -25.05 11.19
CA GLU A 297 16.83 -25.17 10.73
C GLU A 297 16.72 -25.64 9.27
N ARG A 298 15.57 -26.20 8.90
CA ARG A 298 15.30 -26.68 7.54
C ARG A 298 13.88 -26.40 7.12
N PHE A 299 13.78 -25.76 5.96
CA PHE A 299 12.63 -25.89 5.08
C PHE A 299 12.92 -27.00 4.06
N MET A 300 11.89 -27.75 3.72
CA MET A 300 11.93 -28.81 2.72
C MET A 300 10.75 -28.62 1.77
N PHE A 301 11.05 -28.58 0.48
CA PHE A 301 10.06 -28.66 -0.59
C PHE A 301 9.84 -30.13 -0.96
N LEU A 302 8.58 -30.53 -1.14
CA LEU A 302 8.17 -31.86 -1.55
C LEU A 302 7.16 -31.72 -2.70
N LYS A 303 7.62 -31.95 -3.93
CA LYS A 303 6.77 -31.89 -5.12
C LYS A 303 5.61 -32.91 -5.06
N GLY A 304 4.40 -32.47 -5.40
CA GLY A 304 3.23 -33.27 -5.73
C GLY A 304 3.40 -34.12 -6.99
N ALA A 305 2.92 -35.35 -6.95
CA ALA A 305 2.91 -36.24 -8.12
C ALA A 305 1.53 -36.38 -8.80
N GLY A 306 0.47 -35.82 -8.20
CA GLY A 306 -0.91 -35.93 -8.72
C GLY A 306 -1.44 -37.36 -8.68
N ASP A 307 -0.95 -38.18 -7.75
CA ASP A 307 -1.40 -39.56 -7.50
C ASP A 307 -1.52 -39.89 -6.00
N GLY A 308 -1.47 -38.87 -5.13
CA GLY A 308 -1.40 -39.03 -3.67
C GLY A 308 0.00 -39.17 -3.11
N SER A 309 1.04 -39.23 -3.95
CA SER A 309 2.44 -39.30 -3.52
C SER A 309 3.18 -37.97 -3.65
N LEU A 310 4.23 -37.83 -2.82
CA LEU A 310 5.14 -36.70 -2.79
C LEU A 310 6.56 -37.15 -3.09
N ALA A 311 7.32 -36.29 -3.77
CA ALA A 311 8.73 -36.49 -4.04
C ALA A 311 9.59 -36.56 -2.76
N ALA A 312 10.81 -37.08 -2.87
CA ALA A 312 11.76 -37.06 -1.77
C ALA A 312 12.15 -35.59 -1.43
N PRO A 313 12.23 -35.21 -0.14
CA PRO A 313 12.33 -33.81 0.26
C PRO A 313 13.62 -33.14 -0.23
N VAL A 314 13.45 -32.02 -0.95
CA VAL A 314 14.53 -31.14 -1.37
C VAL A 314 14.74 -30.09 -0.28
N THR A 315 15.92 -30.08 0.35
CA THR A 315 16.28 -29.02 1.30
C THR A 315 16.68 -27.75 0.54
N THR A 316 15.79 -26.77 0.49
CA THR A 316 15.95 -25.50 -0.25
C THR A 316 16.83 -24.47 0.48
N ALA A 317 17.15 -24.73 1.76
CA ALA A 317 17.98 -23.89 2.63
C ALA A 317 17.59 -22.39 2.80
N PRO A 318 16.30 -22.01 2.93
CA PRO A 318 15.93 -20.63 3.23
C PRO A 318 16.22 -20.31 4.70
N GLY A 319 16.91 -19.19 4.94
CA GLY A 319 17.29 -18.71 6.28
C GLY A 319 16.19 -17.96 7.03
N LEU A 320 14.93 -18.39 6.91
CA LEU A 320 13.81 -17.75 7.62
C LEU A 320 13.98 -17.88 9.15
N PRO A 321 13.61 -16.84 9.93
CA PRO A 321 13.78 -16.84 11.38
C PRO A 321 12.71 -17.68 12.09
N THR A 322 13.06 -18.31 13.21
CA THR A 322 12.27 -19.42 13.79
C THR A 322 11.20 -19.04 14.83
N TYR A 323 10.16 -19.89 14.86
CA TYR A 323 9.03 -19.94 15.80
C TYR A 323 7.96 -18.85 15.64
N ALA A 324 7.00 -19.06 14.73
CA ALA A 324 5.63 -19.42 15.14
C ALA A 324 4.73 -19.81 13.96
N GLN A 325 4.72 -18.99 12.91
CA GLN A 325 3.90 -19.12 11.72
C GLN A 325 4.75 -19.14 10.44
N VAL A 326 4.19 -19.70 9.37
CA VAL A 326 4.62 -19.51 7.98
C VAL A 326 3.35 -19.38 7.14
N GLU A 327 3.17 -18.25 6.45
CA GLU A 327 2.13 -18.11 5.41
C GLU A 327 2.77 -18.25 4.02
N ALA A 328 1.98 -18.72 3.06
CA ALA A 328 2.36 -18.82 1.66
C ALA A 328 1.42 -17.94 0.82
N ALA A 329 1.99 -17.00 0.07
CA ALA A 329 1.26 -16.06 -0.77
C ALA A 329 2.26 -15.37 -1.72
N ASP A 330 1.77 -14.91 -2.87
CA ASP A 330 2.41 -13.87 -3.68
C ASP A 330 2.53 -12.57 -2.84
N VAL A 331 3.77 -12.08 -2.63
CA VAL A 331 4.04 -10.82 -1.91
C VAL A 331 4.78 -9.76 -2.73
N ASP A 332 5.32 -10.07 -3.92
CA ASP A 332 5.94 -9.08 -4.81
C ASP A 332 5.12 -8.74 -6.07
N GLY A 333 4.11 -9.56 -6.41
CA GLY A 333 3.20 -9.37 -7.53
C GLY A 333 3.60 -10.06 -8.83
N ASP A 334 4.60 -10.95 -8.84
CA ASP A 334 4.99 -11.69 -10.05
C ASP A 334 4.04 -12.87 -10.39
N GLY A 335 3.28 -13.35 -9.40
CA GLY A 335 2.28 -14.41 -9.51
C GLY A 335 2.66 -15.75 -8.88
N HIS A 336 3.90 -15.92 -8.42
CA HIS A 336 4.39 -17.14 -7.77
C HIS A 336 4.06 -17.18 -6.26
N LEU A 337 4.18 -18.34 -5.61
CA LEU A 337 3.92 -18.48 -4.17
C LEU A 337 5.21 -18.31 -3.33
N ASP A 338 5.32 -17.16 -2.68
CA ASP A 338 6.39 -16.86 -1.71
C ASP A 338 6.11 -17.45 -0.33
N LEU A 339 7.08 -17.35 0.57
CA LEU A 339 7.00 -17.80 1.96
C LEU A 339 7.39 -16.67 2.93
N VAL A 340 6.48 -16.31 3.83
CA VAL A 340 6.71 -15.33 4.91
C VAL A 340 6.68 -16.03 6.26
N GLY A 341 7.71 -15.82 7.09
CA GLY A 341 7.87 -16.50 8.38
C GLY A 341 8.20 -15.57 9.55
N SER A 342 7.56 -15.80 10.70
CA SER A 342 7.77 -15.02 11.93
C SER A 342 8.79 -15.67 12.87
N GLY A 343 9.81 -14.90 13.25
CA GLY A 343 10.84 -15.29 14.23
C GLY A 343 10.51 -14.86 15.65
N GLY A 344 10.08 -15.80 16.49
CA GLY A 344 9.63 -15.63 17.88
C GLY A 344 10.67 -15.04 18.83
N ASN A 345 11.21 -15.81 19.77
CA ASN A 345 12.04 -15.26 20.87
C ASN A 345 13.30 -14.47 20.43
N ALA A 346 13.66 -14.48 19.14
CA ALA A 346 14.77 -13.72 18.56
C ALA A 346 14.35 -12.37 17.93
N GLY A 347 13.08 -12.21 17.55
CA GLY A 347 12.52 -11.00 16.96
C GLY A 347 12.94 -10.73 15.51
N SER A 348 12.24 -11.33 14.56
CA SER A 348 12.37 -10.99 13.13
C SER A 348 11.17 -11.42 12.29
N VAL A 349 11.09 -10.91 11.07
CA VAL A 349 10.29 -11.45 9.96
C VAL A 349 11.26 -11.86 8.86
N GLY A 350 10.99 -12.95 8.16
CA GLY A 350 11.72 -13.31 6.94
C GLY A 350 10.78 -13.45 5.75
N VAL A 351 11.27 -13.05 4.57
CA VAL A 351 10.62 -13.27 3.28
C VAL A 351 11.53 -14.11 2.40
N VAL A 352 10.96 -15.06 1.68
CA VAL A 352 11.62 -15.96 0.73
C VAL A 352 10.77 -16.00 -0.53
N LEU A 353 11.33 -15.55 -1.64
CA LEU A 353 10.61 -15.52 -2.91
C LEU A 353 10.62 -16.88 -3.60
N GLY A 354 9.52 -17.24 -4.25
CA GLY A 354 9.36 -18.47 -5.04
C GLY A 354 9.67 -18.20 -6.52
N ASN A 355 10.41 -19.10 -7.18
CA ASN A 355 10.80 -18.92 -8.59
C ASN A 355 9.82 -19.57 -9.60
N GLY A 356 8.61 -19.93 -9.17
CA GLY A 356 7.63 -20.66 -9.99
C GLY A 356 8.07 -22.07 -10.44
N ASP A 357 9.18 -22.61 -9.91
CA ASP A 357 9.74 -23.92 -10.29
C ASP A 357 10.06 -24.82 -9.07
N GLY A 358 9.45 -24.53 -7.92
CA GLY A 358 9.69 -25.25 -6.66
C GLY A 358 11.03 -24.93 -6.01
N THR A 359 11.83 -24.05 -6.63
CA THR A 359 13.00 -23.44 -6.00
C THR A 359 12.68 -22.08 -5.38
N PHE A 360 13.40 -21.76 -4.31
CA PHE A 360 13.15 -20.61 -3.47
C PHE A 360 14.45 -19.84 -3.25
N ASP A 361 14.35 -18.52 -3.20
CA ASP A 361 15.52 -17.65 -3.11
C ASP A 361 16.05 -17.50 -1.67
N ALA A 362 17.16 -16.77 -1.50
CA ALA A 362 17.82 -16.66 -0.21
C ALA A 362 17.03 -15.72 0.74
N ALA A 363 16.50 -16.26 1.84
CA ALA A 363 15.69 -15.53 2.81
C ALA A 363 16.26 -14.16 3.20
N THR A 364 15.49 -13.10 2.95
CA THR A 364 15.80 -11.75 3.44
C THR A 364 15.15 -11.56 4.80
N VAL A 365 15.95 -11.22 5.81
CA VAL A 365 15.53 -11.20 7.22
C VAL A 365 15.50 -9.78 7.76
N TYR A 366 14.33 -9.37 8.24
CA TYR A 366 13.99 -8.06 8.77
C TYR A 366 13.95 -8.10 10.31
N PRO A 367 14.74 -7.27 11.01
CA PRO A 367 14.71 -7.22 12.47
C PRO A 367 13.35 -6.78 13.03
N ALA A 368 12.87 -7.46 14.07
CA ALA A 368 11.62 -7.18 14.76
C ALA A 368 11.79 -7.28 16.28
N ASP A 369 10.70 -7.11 17.03
CA ASP A 369 10.54 -7.65 18.38
C ASP A 369 9.98 -9.09 18.33
N ALA A 370 9.92 -9.78 19.48
CA ALA A 370 9.55 -11.20 19.49
C ALA A 370 8.09 -11.43 19.05
N ASN A 371 7.92 -12.18 17.95
CA ASN A 371 6.65 -12.30 17.21
C ASN A 371 6.03 -13.71 17.28
N PHE A 372 4.73 -13.83 17.56
CA PHE A 372 4.08 -15.14 17.80
C PHE A 372 3.00 -15.53 16.80
N ASP A 373 2.67 -14.64 15.88
CA ASP A 373 1.66 -14.83 14.84
C ASP A 373 1.92 -13.79 13.74
N LEU A 374 1.50 -14.09 12.51
CA LEU A 374 1.61 -13.18 11.36
C LEU A 374 0.37 -13.30 10.47
N THR A 375 0.09 -12.25 9.70
CA THR A 375 -0.95 -12.23 8.67
C THR A 375 -0.59 -11.24 7.56
N LEU A 376 -0.95 -11.56 6.31
CA LEU A 376 -0.62 -10.78 5.10
C LEU A 376 -1.84 -10.06 4.51
N ALA A 377 -1.77 -8.72 4.43
CA ALA A 377 -2.81 -7.89 3.80
C ALA A 377 -2.25 -6.56 3.28
N ASP A 378 -2.79 -6.05 2.16
CA ASP A 378 -2.50 -4.67 1.72
C ASP A 378 -3.12 -3.68 2.72
N LEU A 379 -2.32 -3.04 3.57
CA LEU A 379 -2.79 -2.05 4.53
C LEU A 379 -2.70 -0.60 3.99
N ASN A 380 -2.12 -0.39 2.81
CA ASN A 380 -1.72 0.95 2.36
C ASN A 380 -2.30 1.39 1.00
N GLY A 381 -2.72 0.44 0.16
CA GLY A 381 -3.40 0.63 -1.12
C GLY A 381 -2.49 0.61 -2.34
N ASP A 382 -1.26 0.07 -2.22
CA ASP A 382 -0.32 -0.08 -3.34
C ASP A 382 -0.50 -1.39 -4.13
N GLY A 383 -1.29 -2.34 -3.62
CA GLY A 383 -1.54 -3.65 -4.22
C GLY A 383 -0.54 -4.74 -3.82
N GLN A 384 0.39 -4.49 -2.89
CA GLN A 384 1.28 -5.50 -2.31
C GLN A 384 0.80 -5.90 -0.91
N ARG A 385 1.15 -7.11 -0.44
CA ARG A 385 0.72 -7.59 0.88
C ARG A 385 1.70 -7.18 1.96
N ASP A 386 1.32 -6.20 2.78
CA ASP A 386 2.07 -5.82 3.97
C ASP A 386 2.06 -6.95 5.02
N VAL A 387 3.18 -7.14 5.73
CA VAL A 387 3.27 -8.16 6.79
C VAL A 387 2.92 -7.57 8.14
N VAL A 388 1.93 -8.14 8.81
CA VAL A 388 1.49 -7.75 10.14
C VAL A 388 1.91 -8.83 11.15
N THR A 389 2.53 -8.45 12.27
CA THR A 389 2.90 -9.39 13.35
C THR A 389 2.57 -8.87 14.74
N GLY A 390 2.12 -9.76 15.63
CA GLY A 390 1.96 -9.45 17.05
C GLY A 390 3.29 -9.51 17.80
N SER A 391 3.70 -8.45 18.50
CA SER A 391 5.00 -8.36 19.20
C SER A 391 4.88 -8.37 20.73
N TRP A 392 5.94 -8.80 21.42
CA TRP A 392 6.02 -8.83 22.89
C TRP A 392 6.18 -7.48 23.61
N ASN A 393 6.70 -6.44 22.95
CA ASN A 393 7.15 -5.21 23.62
C ASN A 393 6.46 -3.94 23.12
N HIS A 394 5.85 -3.94 21.94
CA HIS A 394 5.43 -2.72 21.24
C HIS A 394 4.04 -2.83 20.59
N GLY A 395 3.22 -3.82 20.97
CA GLY A 395 1.91 -4.06 20.36
C GLY A 395 2.05 -4.76 19.00
N VAL A 396 1.55 -4.14 17.93
CA VAL A 396 1.65 -4.67 16.56
C VAL A 396 2.88 -4.11 15.86
N ALA A 397 3.56 -4.93 15.06
CA ALA A 397 4.51 -4.46 14.05
C ALA A 397 3.90 -4.64 12.65
N VAL A 398 4.03 -3.62 11.80
CA VAL A 398 3.66 -3.65 10.38
C VAL A 398 4.92 -3.44 9.55
N PHE A 399 5.11 -4.27 8.54
CA PHE A 399 6.18 -4.19 7.56
C PHE A 399 5.56 -3.93 6.20
N ALA A 400 5.57 -2.68 5.77
CA ALA A 400 5.06 -2.34 4.44
C ALA A 400 5.91 -3.01 3.35
N ALA A 401 5.25 -3.60 2.36
CA ALA A 401 5.88 -4.36 1.28
C ALA A 401 6.42 -3.45 0.16
N ARG A 402 6.84 -4.07 -0.94
CA ARG A 402 7.21 -3.44 -2.22
C ARG A 402 7.03 -4.47 -3.33
N ALA A 403 6.80 -4.00 -4.56
CA ALA A 403 6.85 -4.80 -5.79
C ALA A 403 8.27 -5.32 -6.19
N ASP A 404 9.11 -5.60 -5.21
CA ASP A 404 10.36 -6.37 -5.31
C ASP A 404 10.52 -7.39 -4.16
N GLY A 405 9.42 -7.65 -3.43
CA GLY A 405 9.35 -8.55 -2.28
C GLY A 405 10.04 -8.02 -1.03
N THR A 406 10.73 -6.87 -1.11
CA THR A 406 11.52 -6.38 0.01
C THR A 406 10.68 -5.51 0.94
N LEU A 407 10.67 -5.86 2.23
CA LEU A 407 9.94 -5.10 3.24
C LEU A 407 10.64 -3.77 3.61
N LEU A 408 9.84 -2.83 4.11
CA LEU A 408 10.28 -1.65 4.86
C LEU A 408 10.61 -2.02 6.32
N PRO A 409 11.42 -1.20 7.04
CA PRO A 409 11.63 -1.38 8.47
C PRO A 409 10.32 -1.27 9.27
N ALA A 410 10.16 -2.12 10.29
CA ALA A 410 8.96 -2.23 11.11
C ALA A 410 8.40 -0.88 11.62
N GLY A 411 7.16 -0.58 11.25
CA GLY A 411 6.31 0.40 11.94
C GLY A 411 5.67 -0.24 13.17
N TYR A 412 5.89 0.32 14.35
CA TYR A 412 5.33 -0.22 15.60
C TYR A 412 4.10 0.57 16.04
N HIS A 413 2.99 -0.14 16.24
CA HIS A 413 1.68 0.40 16.59
C HIS A 413 1.28 -0.07 18.01
N PRO A 414 1.52 0.76 19.04
CA PRO A 414 1.36 0.34 20.43
C PRO A 414 -0.11 0.22 20.85
N THR A 415 -0.49 -1.00 21.23
CA THR A 415 -1.78 -1.35 21.83
C THR A 415 -1.80 -1.10 23.35
N ALA A 416 -2.95 -1.30 23.99
CA ALA A 416 -3.13 -1.07 25.43
C ALA A 416 -2.34 -2.05 26.31
N ASP A 417 -2.28 -3.34 25.93
CA ASP A 417 -1.16 -4.21 26.31
C ASP A 417 -0.03 -4.01 25.29
N GLN A 418 1.22 -4.16 25.72
CA GLN A 418 2.41 -4.08 24.87
C GLN A 418 2.81 -5.45 24.29
N ARG A 419 2.24 -6.53 24.84
CA ARG A 419 2.34 -7.89 24.30
C ARG A 419 1.08 -8.24 23.52
N VAL A 420 1.25 -8.53 22.23
CA VAL A 420 0.27 -9.19 21.37
C VAL A 420 0.81 -10.59 21.02
N ASP A 421 -0.06 -11.60 21.05
CA ASP A 421 0.30 -13.00 20.78
C ASP A 421 -0.39 -13.58 19.55
N GLY A 422 -1.45 -12.93 19.04
CA GLY A 422 -2.15 -13.31 17.82
C GLY A 422 -2.62 -12.08 17.03
N VAL A 423 -2.57 -12.15 15.70
CA VAL A 423 -2.99 -11.07 14.78
C VAL A 423 -3.83 -11.61 13.63
N LEU A 424 -4.85 -10.85 13.23
CA LEU A 424 -5.73 -11.15 12.10
C LEU A 424 -6.00 -9.85 11.32
N THR A 425 -6.34 -9.94 10.03
CA THR A 425 -6.68 -8.79 9.18
C THR A 425 -8.04 -8.98 8.50
N GLY A 426 -8.68 -7.87 8.10
CA GLY A 426 -9.91 -7.86 7.32
C GLY A 426 -10.59 -6.49 7.32
N ASP A 427 -11.35 -6.15 6.28
CA ASP A 427 -12.16 -4.92 6.21
C ASP A 427 -13.41 -5.07 7.11
N LEU A 428 -13.31 -4.59 8.35
CA LEU A 428 -14.35 -4.70 9.38
C LEU A 428 -15.29 -3.48 9.36
N ASP A 429 -14.72 -2.32 9.03
CA ASP A 429 -15.39 -1.02 8.93
C ASP A 429 -16.15 -0.85 7.60
N GLY A 430 -15.76 -1.61 6.57
CA GLY A 430 -16.38 -1.68 5.25
C GLY A 430 -16.12 -0.46 4.37
N ASP A 431 -14.95 0.17 4.50
CA ASP A 431 -14.50 1.29 3.66
C ASP A 431 -13.47 0.89 2.58
N GLY A 432 -13.14 -0.41 2.49
CA GLY A 432 -12.24 -0.99 1.49
C GLY A 432 -10.81 -1.20 1.97
N LYS A 433 -10.50 -0.95 3.25
CA LYS A 433 -9.15 -1.08 3.82
C LYS A 433 -9.16 -2.10 4.96
N PRO A 434 -8.25 -3.09 5.01
CA PRO A 434 -8.26 -4.06 6.08
C PRO A 434 -7.76 -3.47 7.40
N GLU A 435 -8.53 -3.65 8.46
CA GLU A 435 -8.12 -3.44 9.85
C GLU A 435 -7.14 -4.52 10.31
N VAL A 436 -6.44 -4.25 11.42
CA VAL A 436 -5.73 -5.27 12.21
C VAL A 436 -6.49 -5.58 13.50
N VAL A 437 -6.65 -6.85 13.83
CA VAL A 437 -7.19 -7.34 15.09
C VAL A 437 -6.08 -8.00 15.89
N THR A 438 -6.04 -7.78 17.21
CA THR A 438 -5.05 -8.40 18.11
C THR A 438 -5.69 -9.22 19.23
N THR A 439 -5.08 -10.36 19.56
CA THR A 439 -5.34 -11.10 20.81
C THR A 439 -4.12 -11.11 21.73
N VAL A 440 -4.39 -11.15 23.05
CA VAL A 440 -3.38 -11.04 24.11
C VAL A 440 -3.46 -12.28 25.01
N TYR A 441 -2.34 -12.96 25.26
CA TYR A 441 -2.33 -14.20 26.05
C TYR A 441 -2.61 -13.98 27.56
N THR A 442 -2.24 -12.80 28.09
CA THR A 442 -2.30 -12.48 29.52
C THR A 442 -3.53 -11.73 29.98
N ASP A 443 -4.31 -11.18 29.07
CA ASP A 443 -5.41 -10.24 29.35
C ASP A 443 -6.56 -10.52 28.36
N PRO A 444 -7.80 -10.80 28.78
CA PRO A 444 -8.86 -11.29 27.90
C PRO A 444 -9.43 -10.24 26.92
N HIS A 445 -8.71 -9.16 26.61
CA HIS A 445 -9.15 -8.14 25.68
C HIS A 445 -8.86 -8.53 24.22
N VAL A 446 -9.71 -8.06 23.31
CA VAL A 446 -9.41 -7.95 21.88
C VAL A 446 -9.26 -6.46 21.58
N THR A 447 -8.29 -6.10 20.74
CA THR A 447 -8.11 -4.71 20.27
C THR A 447 -8.26 -4.70 18.76
N VAL A 448 -9.03 -3.76 18.23
CA VAL A 448 -9.12 -3.50 16.79
C VAL A 448 -8.35 -2.22 16.49
N LEU A 449 -7.61 -2.23 15.38
CA LEU A 449 -6.71 -1.19 14.93
C LEU A 449 -7.23 -0.62 13.60
N GLU A 450 -8.02 0.47 13.68
CA GLU A 450 -8.65 1.21 12.57
C GLU A 450 -7.63 1.58 11.49
N ASN A 451 -7.83 1.15 10.24
CA ASN A 451 -6.91 1.44 9.14
C ASN A 451 -7.16 2.82 8.54
N THR A 452 -6.57 3.85 9.16
CA THR A 452 -6.66 5.24 8.70
C THR A 452 -5.70 5.61 7.56
N SER A 453 -5.16 4.63 6.83
CA SER A 453 -4.40 4.91 5.61
C SER A 453 -5.28 5.57 4.53
N THR A 454 -4.67 6.25 3.58
CA THR A 454 -5.37 6.85 2.45
C THR A 454 -5.04 6.08 1.19
N PHE A 455 -5.81 5.03 0.91
CA PHE A 455 -5.75 4.34 -0.37
C PHE A 455 -5.93 5.36 -1.50
N GLY A 456 -4.90 5.52 -2.33
CA GLY A 456 -5.08 6.11 -3.64
C GLY A 456 -5.87 5.15 -4.54
N PRO A 457 -6.32 5.57 -5.73
CA PRO A 457 -6.46 4.61 -6.81
C PRO A 457 -5.10 3.92 -7.02
N PRO A 458 -5.04 2.61 -7.28
CA PRO A 458 -3.77 1.92 -7.52
C PRO A 458 -3.06 2.58 -8.70
N VAL A 459 -1.89 3.16 -8.43
CA VAL A 459 -1.15 4.00 -9.38
C VAL A 459 -0.37 3.10 -10.33
N THR A 460 -1.10 2.58 -11.31
CA THR A 460 -0.63 1.71 -12.40
C THR A 460 0.38 2.40 -13.31
N ASP A 461 0.26 3.72 -13.47
CA ASP A 461 1.14 4.56 -14.28
C ASP A 461 1.77 5.68 -13.39
N PRO A 462 2.85 6.35 -13.86
CA PRO A 462 3.42 7.54 -13.20
C PRO A 462 2.47 8.74 -13.03
N ASP A 463 2.91 9.75 -12.29
CA ASP A 463 2.22 11.05 -12.11
C ASP A 463 3.23 12.18 -11.81
N LEU A 464 3.71 12.90 -12.83
CA LEU A 464 4.83 13.87 -12.78
C LEU A 464 4.41 15.28 -12.34
N ARG A 465 3.64 15.36 -11.26
CA ARG A 465 3.06 16.61 -10.74
C ARG A 465 4.09 17.67 -10.32
N PRO A 466 4.06 18.90 -10.87
CA PRO A 466 4.80 20.03 -10.33
C PRO A 466 4.22 20.49 -8.98
N THR A 467 5.03 20.46 -7.92
CA THR A 467 4.57 20.71 -6.54
C THR A 467 4.91 22.10 -6.01
N THR A 468 6.04 22.70 -6.42
CA THR A 468 6.42 24.08 -6.02
C THR A 468 7.02 24.86 -7.18
N VAL A 469 6.84 26.19 -7.15
CA VAL A 469 7.55 27.14 -8.01
C VAL A 469 7.80 28.45 -7.25
N ALA A 470 9.00 29.00 -7.39
CA ALA A 470 9.44 30.23 -6.76
C ALA A 470 10.27 31.09 -7.74
N ALA A 471 10.04 32.39 -7.73
CA ALA A 471 10.71 33.41 -8.54
C ALA A 471 10.91 34.70 -7.70
N PRO A 472 11.70 35.69 -8.16
CA PRO A 472 11.83 36.97 -7.48
C PRO A 472 10.49 37.69 -7.37
N SER A 473 10.24 38.45 -6.30
CA SER A 473 8.98 39.21 -6.15
C SER A 473 8.90 40.44 -7.06
N ALA A 474 10.04 40.96 -7.53
CA ALA A 474 10.13 42.04 -8.50
C ALA A 474 11.46 41.97 -9.28
N ILE A 475 11.48 42.46 -10.51
CA ILE A 475 12.68 42.52 -11.38
C ILE A 475 12.54 43.63 -12.44
N GLU A 476 13.64 44.09 -13.06
CA GLU A 476 13.57 44.92 -14.28
C GLU A 476 13.47 44.01 -15.50
N ALA A 477 12.63 44.37 -16.48
CA ALA A 477 12.52 43.64 -17.74
C ALA A 477 13.91 43.52 -18.42
N GLY A 478 14.24 42.32 -18.88
CA GLY A 478 15.52 42.01 -19.51
C GLY A 478 16.66 41.69 -18.54
N ALA A 479 16.51 41.96 -17.24
CA ALA A 479 17.49 41.51 -16.24
C ALA A 479 17.40 39.99 -16.03
N VAL A 480 18.54 39.36 -15.77
CA VAL A 480 18.64 37.92 -15.50
C VAL A 480 18.14 37.62 -14.08
N GLY A 481 17.29 36.60 -13.95
CA GLY A 481 16.82 36.10 -12.66
C GLY A 481 16.64 34.58 -12.67
N ASP A 482 16.48 34.02 -11.47
CA ASP A 482 16.33 32.59 -11.23
C ASP A 482 14.87 32.22 -10.98
N ILE A 483 14.38 31.17 -11.62
CA ILE A 483 13.15 30.48 -11.23
C ILE A 483 13.52 29.08 -10.75
N THR A 484 13.09 28.72 -9.54
CA THR A 484 13.26 27.36 -8.99
C THR A 484 11.91 26.67 -8.92
N TYR A 485 11.84 25.43 -9.39
CA TYR A 485 10.64 24.60 -9.30
C TYR A 485 10.98 23.18 -8.82
N THR A 486 9.98 22.48 -8.31
CA THR A 486 10.05 21.08 -7.89
C THR A 486 8.92 20.30 -8.53
N VAL A 487 9.23 19.09 -9.00
CA VAL A 487 8.28 18.10 -9.51
C VAL A 487 8.44 16.82 -8.69
N GLN A 488 7.34 16.16 -8.41
CA GLN A 488 7.27 14.89 -7.69
C GLN A 488 6.63 13.84 -8.60
N ASN A 489 7.12 12.60 -8.57
CA ASN A 489 6.32 11.48 -9.06
C ASN A 489 5.36 11.04 -7.95
N GLN A 490 4.05 11.11 -8.17
CA GLN A 490 3.03 10.67 -7.21
C GLN A 490 2.48 9.27 -7.54
N GLY A 491 2.87 8.69 -8.70
CA GLY A 491 2.46 7.37 -9.18
C GLY A 491 3.61 6.38 -9.40
N ALA A 492 3.40 5.42 -10.30
CA ALA A 492 4.31 4.28 -10.52
C ALA A 492 5.78 4.70 -10.76
N PRO A 493 6.78 3.91 -10.31
CA PRO A 493 8.19 4.23 -10.54
C PRO A 493 8.57 4.38 -12.01
N ILE A 494 9.03 5.57 -12.41
CA ILE A 494 9.60 5.78 -13.74
C ILE A 494 10.99 5.13 -13.78
N THR A 495 11.20 4.25 -14.75
CA THR A 495 12.49 3.60 -15.03
C THR A 495 12.92 3.92 -16.47
N GLY A 496 14.06 4.60 -16.65
CA GLY A 496 14.61 4.96 -17.96
C GLY A 496 13.82 5.99 -18.78
N GLY A 497 12.78 6.61 -18.22
CA GLY A 497 11.89 7.56 -18.91
C GLY A 497 12.59 8.85 -19.35
N SER A 498 11.95 9.63 -20.22
CA SER A 498 12.44 10.94 -20.66
C SER A 498 11.29 11.88 -21.05
N TRP A 499 11.29 13.07 -20.45
CA TRP A 499 10.23 14.08 -20.54
C TRP A 499 10.79 15.50 -20.68
N VAL A 500 9.94 16.49 -20.94
CA VAL A 500 10.37 17.90 -21.11
C VAL A 500 9.58 18.88 -20.23
N ASP A 501 10.28 19.43 -19.24
CA ASP A 501 9.79 20.56 -18.44
C ASP A 501 9.78 21.87 -19.27
N ARG A 502 8.81 22.75 -19.02
CA ARG A 502 8.83 24.15 -19.47
C ARG A 502 8.35 25.14 -18.41
N VAL A 503 8.95 26.32 -18.45
CA VAL A 503 8.59 27.47 -17.60
C VAL A 503 8.17 28.64 -18.50
N TYR A 504 7.03 29.24 -18.22
CA TYR A 504 6.43 30.33 -18.99
C TYR A 504 6.18 31.57 -18.11
N LEU A 505 6.27 32.76 -18.73
CA LEU A 505 5.86 34.04 -18.17
C LEU A 505 4.50 34.44 -18.78
N SER A 506 3.46 34.44 -17.93
CA SER A 506 2.06 34.66 -18.27
C SER A 506 1.53 35.98 -17.69
N THR A 507 0.53 36.58 -18.35
CA THR A 507 -0.08 37.84 -17.90
C THR A 507 -1.36 37.68 -17.08
N ASP A 508 -2.02 36.52 -17.15
CA ASP A 508 -3.26 36.23 -16.41
C ASP A 508 -3.14 34.98 -15.51
N GLY A 509 -2.19 34.08 -15.79
CA GLY A 509 -2.01 32.81 -15.10
C GLY A 509 -2.73 31.63 -15.75
N SER A 510 -3.36 31.82 -16.91
CA SER A 510 -3.77 30.74 -17.81
C SER A 510 -2.57 30.33 -18.67
N TRP A 511 -2.45 29.05 -19.03
CA TRP A 511 -1.47 28.65 -20.04
C TRP A 511 -2.06 28.78 -21.44
N ASP A 512 -1.52 29.69 -22.26
CA ASP A 512 -1.93 29.84 -23.65
C ASP A 512 -0.77 30.22 -24.62
N PRO A 513 -0.95 30.13 -25.95
CA PRO A 513 0.11 30.40 -26.94
C PRO A 513 0.67 31.84 -26.97
N GLY A 514 0.06 32.77 -26.25
CA GLY A 514 0.54 34.12 -26.00
C GLY A 514 1.53 34.23 -24.83
N ASP A 515 1.66 33.19 -23.99
CA ASP A 515 2.66 33.18 -22.92
C ASP A 515 4.09 33.14 -23.47
N ARG A 516 5.01 33.87 -22.81
CA ARG A 516 6.41 33.90 -23.23
C ARG A 516 7.22 32.81 -22.54
N LEU A 517 7.73 31.86 -23.33
CA LEU A 517 8.62 30.81 -22.85
C LEU A 517 9.87 31.40 -22.18
N PHE A 518 10.10 31.05 -20.91
CA PHE A 518 11.28 31.43 -20.13
C PHE A 518 12.40 30.39 -20.28
N PHE A 519 12.06 29.10 -20.12
CA PHE A 519 13.03 28.00 -20.21
C PHE A 519 12.35 26.69 -20.62
N SER A 520 13.12 25.77 -21.21
CA SER A 520 12.72 24.37 -21.45
C SER A 520 13.88 23.45 -21.08
N ALA A 521 13.60 22.43 -20.27
CA ALA A 521 14.60 21.46 -19.81
C ALA A 521 14.17 20.05 -20.20
N ALA A 522 15.03 19.32 -20.91
CA ALA A 522 14.83 17.89 -21.14
C ALA A 522 15.37 17.10 -19.93
N ARG A 523 14.64 16.08 -19.49
CA ARG A 523 15.04 15.14 -18.44
C ARG A 523 15.12 13.72 -19.00
N SER A 524 15.91 12.89 -18.35
CA SER A 524 15.99 11.45 -18.64
C SER A 524 16.54 10.70 -17.42
N GLY A 525 15.97 9.55 -17.11
CA GLY A 525 16.39 8.68 -16.00
C GLY A 525 15.23 8.30 -15.08
N ASP A 526 15.58 7.72 -13.94
CA ASP A 526 14.61 7.08 -13.05
C ASP A 526 14.03 8.07 -12.03
N LEU A 527 12.74 7.91 -11.69
CA LEU A 527 12.07 8.68 -10.64
C LEU A 527 11.03 7.81 -9.94
N GLN A 528 11.41 7.31 -8.76
CA GLN A 528 10.62 6.42 -7.92
C GLN A 528 9.34 7.10 -7.39
N GLN A 529 8.34 6.31 -7.00
CA GLN A 529 7.11 6.80 -6.37
C GLN A 529 7.44 7.69 -5.14
N GLY A 530 6.74 8.81 -5.00
CA GLY A 530 6.94 9.81 -3.95
C GLY A 530 8.22 10.65 -4.11
N ALA A 531 9.20 10.23 -4.92
CA ALA A 531 10.46 10.94 -5.10
C ALA A 531 10.27 12.25 -5.88
N SER A 532 11.16 13.22 -5.65
CA SER A 532 11.08 14.56 -6.25
C SER A 532 12.42 15.03 -6.80
N TYR A 533 12.38 15.85 -7.84
CA TYR A 533 13.51 16.64 -8.30
C TYR A 533 13.20 18.13 -8.21
N SER A 534 14.23 18.94 -7.93
CA SER A 534 14.17 20.39 -8.04
C SER A 534 15.13 20.88 -9.12
N GLN A 535 14.76 21.95 -9.82
CA GLN A 535 15.64 22.63 -10.77
C GLN A 535 15.51 24.15 -10.65
N THR A 536 16.66 24.82 -10.65
CA THR A 536 16.78 26.26 -10.86
C THR A 536 17.12 26.54 -12.32
N VAL A 537 16.43 27.49 -12.94
CA VAL A 537 16.68 27.99 -14.30
C VAL A 537 16.92 29.49 -14.28
N THR A 538 18.02 29.90 -14.92
CA THR A 538 18.53 31.28 -14.90
C THR A 538 18.41 31.89 -16.30
N ALA A 539 17.58 32.91 -16.48
CA ALA A 539 17.38 33.56 -17.78
C ALA A 539 16.89 35.03 -17.65
N PRO A 540 16.96 35.84 -18.74
CA PRO A 540 16.38 37.19 -18.76
C PRO A 540 14.86 37.18 -18.59
N PHE A 541 14.33 37.96 -17.63
CA PHE A 541 12.89 38.11 -17.43
C PHE A 541 12.28 39.02 -18.49
N VAL A 542 11.64 38.42 -19.49
CA VAL A 542 10.93 39.13 -20.57
C VAL A 542 9.53 38.50 -20.72
N PRO A 543 8.48 39.01 -20.07
CA PRO A 543 7.09 38.67 -20.40
C PRO A 543 6.66 39.26 -21.75
N VAL A 544 5.41 39.05 -22.17
CA VAL A 544 4.84 39.81 -23.31
C VAL A 544 4.45 41.22 -22.88
N VAL A 545 3.75 41.37 -21.76
CA VAL A 545 3.37 42.68 -21.18
C VAL A 545 4.00 42.80 -19.80
N PRO A 546 4.66 43.92 -19.45
CA PRO A 546 5.30 44.10 -18.15
C PRO A 546 4.28 44.49 -17.05
N GLY A 547 4.72 44.38 -15.79
CA GLY A 547 3.90 44.46 -14.59
C GLY A 547 3.78 43.10 -13.91
N GLN A 548 2.66 42.87 -13.22
CA GLN A 548 2.39 41.64 -12.46
C GLN A 548 2.35 40.41 -13.38
N THR A 549 3.44 39.65 -13.39
CA THR A 549 3.67 38.49 -14.26
C THR A 549 3.49 37.21 -13.45
N LYS A 550 2.69 36.28 -13.96
CA LYS A 550 2.57 34.91 -13.44
C LYS A 550 3.68 34.03 -14.01
N VAL A 551 4.15 33.09 -13.21
CA VAL A 551 5.04 32.02 -13.66
C VAL A 551 4.21 30.74 -13.73
N ILE A 552 4.28 30.03 -14.84
CA ILE A 552 3.64 28.72 -15.03
C ILE A 552 4.73 27.70 -15.31
N VAL A 553 4.75 26.61 -14.54
CA VAL A 553 5.56 25.43 -14.80
C VAL A 553 4.66 24.37 -15.42
N ARG A 554 5.12 23.72 -16.48
CA ARG A 554 4.57 22.45 -16.93
C ARG A 554 5.66 21.39 -16.88
N SER A 555 5.37 20.28 -16.20
CA SER A 555 6.08 19.02 -16.42
C SER A 555 5.52 18.39 -17.72
N ASP A 556 5.97 17.18 -18.04
CA ASP A 556 6.02 16.56 -19.36
C ASP A 556 5.08 17.15 -20.44
N LEU A 557 5.58 18.17 -21.15
CA LEU A 557 4.76 18.95 -22.07
C LEU A 557 4.19 18.14 -23.25
N PHE A 558 4.72 16.94 -23.49
CA PHE A 558 4.45 16.18 -24.71
C PHE A 558 3.67 14.88 -24.52
N GLY A 559 3.42 14.41 -23.29
CA GLY A 559 2.92 13.06 -23.05
C GLY A 559 3.92 12.02 -23.59
N ALA A 560 5.16 12.09 -23.09
CA ALA A 560 6.27 11.19 -23.40
C ALA A 560 6.49 10.14 -22.30
N VAL A 561 5.98 10.39 -21.10
CA VAL A 561 5.58 9.41 -20.10
C VAL A 561 4.05 9.28 -20.19
N ASP A 562 3.51 8.07 -20.30
CA ASP A 562 2.07 7.85 -20.11
C ASP A 562 1.78 7.98 -18.60
N GLU A 563 0.84 8.85 -18.20
CA GLU A 563 0.60 9.22 -16.79
C GLU A 563 -0.86 9.04 -16.36
N THR A 564 -1.09 8.78 -15.07
CA THR A 564 -2.44 8.63 -14.49
C THR A 564 -3.27 9.92 -14.49
N ASP A 565 -2.64 11.11 -14.41
CA ASP A 565 -3.33 12.41 -14.47
C ASP A 565 -2.54 13.49 -15.23
N GLU A 566 -2.49 13.32 -16.55
CA GLU A 566 -2.06 14.30 -17.55
C GLU A 566 -2.58 15.74 -17.36
N ALA A 567 -3.67 15.95 -16.59
CA ALA A 567 -4.20 17.29 -16.34
C ALA A 567 -3.49 18.03 -15.19
N ASN A 568 -2.81 17.33 -14.26
CA ASN A 568 -2.12 17.98 -13.13
C ASN A 568 -0.69 18.44 -13.45
N ASN A 569 -0.18 18.09 -14.64
CA ASN A 569 1.12 18.46 -15.23
C ASN A 569 1.34 19.99 -15.45
N LEU A 570 0.67 20.85 -14.67
CA LEU A 570 0.70 22.32 -14.74
C LEU A 570 0.55 22.94 -13.34
N LEU A 571 1.54 23.76 -12.92
CA LEU A 571 1.47 24.57 -11.70
C LEU A 571 1.65 26.06 -12.02
N VAL A 572 0.71 26.87 -11.57
CA VAL A 572 0.78 28.34 -11.60
C VAL A 572 1.31 28.85 -10.26
N MET A 573 2.29 29.76 -10.28
CA MET A 573 2.82 30.36 -9.06
C MET A 573 1.73 31.12 -8.29
N PRO A 574 1.57 30.91 -6.96
CA PRO A 574 0.53 31.59 -6.18
C PRO A 574 0.70 33.13 -6.17
N GLY A 575 1.94 33.61 -6.02
CA GLY A 575 2.30 35.02 -6.14
C GLY A 575 2.43 35.49 -7.60
N SER A 576 3.09 36.62 -7.80
CA SER A 576 3.46 37.15 -9.12
C SER A 576 4.79 37.91 -9.01
N VAL A 577 5.48 38.04 -10.13
CA VAL A 577 6.71 38.85 -10.27
C VAL A 577 6.30 40.23 -10.78
N ASP A 578 6.63 41.29 -10.05
CA ASP A 578 6.45 42.66 -10.57
C ASP A 578 7.58 43.00 -11.55
N VAL A 579 7.33 42.82 -12.85
CA VAL A 579 8.30 43.07 -13.92
C VAL A 579 8.23 44.53 -14.34
N THR A 580 9.14 45.34 -13.81
CA THR A 580 9.20 46.79 -14.00
C THR A 580 9.94 47.18 -15.29
N VAL A 581 9.64 48.37 -15.83
CA VAL A 581 10.38 48.98 -16.96
C VAL A 581 10.58 50.47 -16.70
N PRO A 582 11.82 51.01 -16.70
CA PRO A 582 12.06 52.44 -16.55
C PRO A 582 11.45 53.26 -17.70
N THR A 583 10.81 54.38 -17.38
CA THR A 583 10.17 55.26 -18.36
C THR A 583 11.14 56.35 -18.84
N LEU A 584 11.31 56.48 -20.15
CA LEU A 584 12.06 57.55 -20.81
C LEU A 584 11.11 58.68 -21.21
N ALA A 585 11.34 59.89 -20.67
CA ALA A 585 10.53 61.07 -20.97
C ALA A 585 11.04 61.83 -22.21
N PRO A 586 10.16 62.43 -23.04
CA PRO A 586 10.58 63.28 -24.15
C PRO A 586 11.47 64.44 -23.71
N GLY A 587 12.54 64.71 -24.48
CA GLY A 587 13.52 65.76 -24.18
C GLY A 587 14.61 65.36 -23.19
N VAL A 588 14.54 64.17 -22.59
CA VAL A 588 15.59 63.60 -21.73
C VAL A 588 16.62 62.84 -22.59
N ASP A 589 17.87 62.84 -22.12
CA ASP A 589 18.94 61.95 -22.56
C ASP A 589 19.32 61.04 -21.38
N GLU A 590 19.55 59.76 -21.67
CA GLU A 590 19.91 58.73 -20.69
C GLU A 590 21.22 58.06 -21.13
N ASP A 591 22.30 58.28 -20.37
CA ASP A 591 23.57 57.57 -20.54
C ASP A 591 23.49 56.18 -19.89
N LEU A 592 23.78 55.14 -20.67
CA LEU A 592 23.67 53.73 -20.30
C LEU A 592 24.76 52.90 -20.98
N SER A 593 25.03 51.70 -20.46
CA SER A 593 25.92 50.73 -21.11
C SER A 593 25.12 49.49 -21.52
N VAL A 594 25.38 48.98 -22.72
CA VAL A 594 24.70 47.81 -23.32
C VAL A 594 25.71 46.77 -23.80
N ALA A 595 25.70 45.60 -23.19
CA ALA A 595 26.45 44.44 -23.68
C ALA A 595 25.69 43.68 -24.78
N ALA A 596 26.38 42.78 -25.50
CA ALA A 596 25.79 42.04 -26.62
C ALA A 596 24.77 40.96 -26.20
N ASP A 597 24.90 40.46 -24.97
CA ASP A 597 24.08 39.45 -24.30
C ASP A 597 23.03 40.04 -23.36
N GLU A 598 23.11 41.34 -23.07
CA GLU A 598 22.24 42.03 -22.12
C GLU A 598 21.04 42.73 -22.81
N LEU A 599 19.86 42.62 -22.22
CA LEU A 599 18.62 43.23 -22.72
C LEU A 599 18.25 44.43 -21.85
N ARG A 600 18.20 45.64 -22.44
CA ARG A 600 17.76 46.87 -21.76
C ARG A 600 16.43 47.34 -22.33
N TYR A 601 15.41 47.49 -21.50
CA TYR A 601 14.09 47.96 -21.93
C TYR A 601 13.77 49.37 -21.42
N ARG A 602 13.12 50.18 -22.25
CA ARG A 602 12.61 51.51 -21.83
C ARG A 602 11.17 51.71 -22.28
N ARG A 603 10.32 52.14 -21.35
CA ARG A 603 8.92 52.50 -21.60
C ARG A 603 8.84 53.93 -22.13
N ILE A 604 8.01 54.16 -23.13
CA ILE A 604 7.64 55.49 -23.63
C ILE A 604 6.12 55.60 -23.57
N ASP A 605 5.62 56.62 -22.90
CA ASP A 605 4.20 56.95 -22.83
C ASP A 605 3.90 58.11 -23.80
N ALA A 606 3.31 57.80 -24.96
CA ALA A 606 2.95 58.80 -25.96
C ALA A 606 1.70 59.58 -25.52
N THR A 607 1.78 60.91 -25.45
CA THR A 607 0.81 61.72 -24.69
C THR A 607 -0.38 62.25 -25.49
N THR A 608 -0.24 62.41 -26.82
CA THR A 608 -1.27 62.95 -27.72
C THR A 608 -1.12 62.40 -29.14
N ASP A 609 -2.24 62.37 -29.88
CA ASP A 609 -2.33 61.82 -31.24
C ASP A 609 -1.43 62.53 -32.27
N ASP A 610 -1.08 63.81 -32.03
CA ASP A 610 -0.22 64.61 -32.91
C ASP A 610 1.29 64.52 -32.57
N GLN A 611 1.67 63.85 -31.47
CA GLN A 611 3.06 63.84 -30.99
C GLN A 611 3.92 62.80 -31.71
N GLN A 612 4.56 63.19 -32.82
CA GLN A 612 5.57 62.37 -33.47
C GLN A 612 6.91 62.43 -32.71
N LEU A 613 7.41 61.29 -32.25
CA LEU A 613 8.68 61.16 -31.52
C LEU A 613 9.75 60.45 -32.36
N ARG A 614 11.03 60.68 -32.03
CA ARG A 614 12.16 59.90 -32.52
C ARG A 614 13.00 59.43 -31.34
N ALA A 615 13.16 58.13 -31.21
CA ALA A 615 14.17 57.52 -30.37
C ALA A 615 15.48 57.42 -31.18
N ALA A 616 16.60 57.83 -30.60
CA ALA A 616 17.91 57.70 -31.22
C ALA A 616 18.98 57.40 -30.17
N LEU A 617 19.85 56.44 -30.48
CA LEU A 617 20.88 55.94 -29.60
C LEU A 617 22.25 56.25 -30.23
N ALA A 618 23.04 57.10 -29.56
CA ALA A 618 24.43 57.34 -29.95
C ALA A 618 25.31 56.32 -29.24
N VAL A 619 26.01 55.46 -29.99
CA VAL A 619 26.90 54.39 -29.45
C VAL A 619 28.32 54.51 -29.96
N ASP A 620 29.31 54.10 -29.17
CA ASP A 620 30.70 53.90 -29.63
C ASP A 620 30.93 52.44 -30.06
N GLY A 621 30.21 52.01 -31.10
CA GLY A 621 30.27 50.62 -31.58
C GLY A 621 29.11 50.26 -32.50
N ALA A 622 28.49 49.11 -32.25
CA ALA A 622 27.27 48.68 -32.90
C ALA A 622 26.24 48.25 -31.85
N ALA A 623 24.98 48.62 -32.04
CA ALA A 623 23.86 48.23 -31.20
C ALA A 623 22.59 48.06 -32.04
N GLU A 624 21.63 47.32 -31.49
CA GLU A 624 20.28 47.21 -32.03
C GLU A 624 19.32 48.03 -31.16
N LEU A 625 18.39 48.70 -31.85
CA LEU A 625 17.24 49.39 -31.26
C LEU A 625 16.00 48.88 -31.99
N VAL A 626 15.05 48.34 -31.23
CA VAL A 626 13.74 47.88 -31.73
C VAL A 626 12.62 48.38 -30.82
N VAL A 627 11.39 48.45 -31.32
CA VAL A 627 10.21 48.93 -30.58
C VAL A 627 8.98 48.09 -30.87
N ALA A 628 8.12 47.94 -29.87
CA ALA A 628 6.74 47.51 -30.05
C ALA A 628 5.76 48.37 -29.22
N ASP A 629 4.54 48.51 -29.72
CA ASP A 629 3.44 49.17 -29.03
C ASP A 629 2.74 48.15 -28.09
N GLY A 630 2.51 48.53 -26.82
CA GLY A 630 1.77 47.74 -25.82
C GLY A 630 2.50 46.51 -25.22
N ARG A 631 3.56 46.00 -25.84
CA ARG A 631 4.27 44.76 -25.45
C ARG A 631 5.79 44.92 -25.45
N LEU A 632 6.52 44.09 -24.70
CA LEU A 632 7.99 44.03 -24.75
C LEU A 632 8.43 43.41 -26.09
N PRO A 633 9.18 44.13 -26.95
CA PRO A 633 9.68 43.58 -28.20
C PRO A 633 10.82 42.58 -27.98
N THR A 634 11.10 41.77 -28.99
CA THR A 634 12.34 40.98 -29.10
C THR A 634 13.00 41.21 -30.46
N ARG A 635 14.21 40.66 -30.65
CA ARG A 635 14.89 40.64 -31.97
C ARG A 635 14.02 40.05 -33.10
N THR A 636 13.10 39.14 -32.80
CA THR A 636 12.22 38.48 -33.79
C THR A 636 10.75 38.94 -33.73
N ASP A 637 10.33 39.57 -32.63
CA ASP A 637 8.96 40.00 -32.39
C ASP A 637 8.92 41.48 -32.01
N HIS A 638 8.88 42.38 -32.99
CA HIS A 638 8.84 43.83 -32.83
C HIS A 638 8.02 44.47 -33.97
N ASP A 639 7.58 45.70 -33.79
CA ASP A 639 6.78 46.41 -34.80
C ASP A 639 7.69 47.23 -35.73
N HIS A 640 8.73 47.87 -35.18
CA HIS A 640 9.77 48.58 -35.95
C HIS A 640 11.18 48.30 -35.39
N ALA A 641 12.19 48.36 -36.27
CA ALA A 641 13.61 48.23 -35.94
C ALA A 641 14.43 49.33 -36.63
N SER A 642 15.57 49.71 -36.04
CA SER A 642 16.53 50.61 -36.69
C SER A 642 17.22 49.92 -37.87
N PRO A 643 17.28 50.54 -39.08
CA PRO A 643 18.00 49.99 -40.23
C PRO A 643 19.53 50.22 -40.16
N ALA A 644 20.00 51.03 -39.21
CA ALA A 644 21.41 51.29 -38.94
C ALA A 644 21.78 50.78 -37.54
N LEU A 645 23.02 50.31 -37.37
CA LEU A 645 23.52 49.73 -36.11
C LEU A 645 24.61 50.59 -35.45
N ASP A 646 25.25 51.48 -36.21
CA ASP A 646 26.33 52.36 -35.79
C ASP A 646 25.83 53.62 -35.08
N GLN A 647 24.67 54.16 -35.49
CA GLN A 647 23.91 55.21 -34.78
C GLN A 647 22.40 54.93 -34.89
N PRO A 648 21.88 53.89 -34.20
CA PRO A 648 20.51 53.42 -34.39
C PRO A 648 19.44 54.44 -34.02
N ALA A 649 18.38 54.55 -34.83
CA ALA A 649 17.27 55.45 -34.59
C ALA A 649 15.96 55.03 -35.25
N ILE A 650 14.84 55.26 -34.56
CA ILE A 650 13.47 54.94 -35.02
C ILE A 650 12.60 56.19 -34.87
N ALA A 651 11.87 56.55 -35.93
CA ALA A 651 10.75 57.48 -35.84
C ALA A 651 9.50 56.70 -35.38
N LEU A 652 8.92 57.10 -34.26
CA LEU A 652 7.75 56.47 -33.67
C LEU A 652 6.47 57.07 -34.30
N PRO A 653 5.45 56.26 -34.65
CA PRO A 653 4.19 56.77 -35.19
C PRO A 653 3.49 57.68 -34.18
N ALA A 654 2.64 58.59 -34.67
CA ALA A 654 1.86 59.48 -33.81
C ALA A 654 0.54 58.79 -33.43
N ASN A 655 0.52 58.17 -32.25
CA ASN A 655 -0.60 57.40 -31.70
C ASN A 655 -0.50 57.32 -30.16
N PRO A 656 -1.62 57.38 -29.42
CA PRO A 656 -1.60 57.32 -27.96
C PRO A 656 -1.38 55.88 -27.46
N GLY A 657 -0.54 55.72 -26.44
CA GLY A 657 -0.25 54.41 -25.85
C GLY A 657 1.12 54.29 -25.20
N ALA A 658 1.28 53.25 -24.39
CA ALA A 658 2.57 52.83 -23.86
C ALA A 658 3.30 51.95 -24.89
N ARG A 659 4.60 52.17 -25.04
CA ARG A 659 5.47 51.49 -26.01
C ARG A 659 6.75 51.09 -25.32
N PHE A 660 7.41 50.06 -25.82
CA PHE A 660 8.62 49.53 -25.20
C PHE A 660 9.74 49.46 -26.24
N LEU A 661 10.82 50.18 -25.97
CA LEU A 661 12.10 50.02 -26.65
C LEU A 661 12.83 48.80 -26.06
N LEU A 662 13.50 48.04 -26.91
CA LEU A 662 14.61 47.16 -26.54
C LEU A 662 15.91 47.72 -27.13
N LEU A 663 16.94 47.77 -26.30
CA LEU A 663 18.32 48.10 -26.64
C LEU A 663 19.20 46.88 -26.33
N GLN A 664 20.09 46.52 -27.27
CA GLN A 664 21.03 45.42 -27.10
C GLN A 664 22.33 45.69 -27.88
N GLY A 665 23.48 45.28 -27.36
CA GLY A 665 24.76 45.43 -28.05
C GLY A 665 24.88 44.54 -29.30
N GLY A 666 25.70 44.98 -30.26
CA GLY A 666 26.08 44.18 -31.42
C GLY A 666 27.08 43.08 -31.05
N SER A 667 26.94 41.90 -31.67
CA SER A 667 27.68 40.67 -31.33
C SER A 667 29.20 40.69 -31.53
N SER A 668 29.78 41.83 -31.93
CA SER A 668 31.23 42.07 -32.00
C SER A 668 31.81 42.73 -30.75
N ALA A 669 30.97 43.23 -29.83
CA ALA A 669 31.41 43.85 -28.58
C ALA A 669 31.45 42.81 -27.44
N GLY A 670 32.66 42.40 -27.04
CA GLY A 670 32.88 41.47 -25.92
C GLY A 670 32.76 42.09 -24.52
N GLY A 671 31.99 43.17 -24.39
CA GLY A 671 31.78 43.97 -23.19
C GLY A 671 30.78 45.09 -23.46
N GLY A 672 30.32 45.77 -22.42
CA GLY A 672 29.35 46.87 -22.54
C GLY A 672 29.85 48.00 -23.43
N VAL A 673 29.00 48.43 -24.37
CA VAL A 673 29.21 49.64 -25.18
C VAL A 673 28.48 50.79 -24.52
N ASP A 674 29.19 51.88 -24.25
CA ASP A 674 28.58 53.10 -23.71
C ASP A 674 27.72 53.79 -24.77
N ALA A 675 26.54 54.23 -24.35
CA ALA A 675 25.47 54.68 -25.22
C ALA A 675 24.66 55.81 -24.57
N THR A 676 24.33 56.85 -25.35
CA THR A 676 23.36 57.88 -24.93
C THR A 676 22.04 57.66 -25.69
N LEU A 677 21.00 57.25 -24.97
CA LEU A 677 19.64 57.13 -25.50
C LEU A 677 18.93 58.48 -25.39
N SER A 678 18.40 58.96 -26.52
CA SER A 678 17.70 60.24 -26.62
C SER A 678 16.29 60.05 -27.16
N LEU A 679 15.33 60.75 -26.56
CA LEU A 679 13.96 60.86 -27.07
C LEU A 679 13.65 62.32 -27.39
N ARG A 680 13.19 62.60 -28.62
CA ARG A 680 12.94 63.97 -29.13
C ARG A 680 11.68 64.04 -29.97
N ASP A 681 10.97 65.17 -29.89
CA ASP A 681 9.87 65.49 -30.80
C ASP A 681 10.38 65.77 -32.23
N VAL A 682 9.73 65.15 -33.21
CA VAL A 682 9.97 65.39 -34.64
C VAL A 682 9.07 66.54 -35.09
N GLY A 683 9.45 67.76 -34.71
CA GLY A 683 8.70 68.97 -35.05
C GLY A 683 8.55 69.16 -36.56
N PHE A 684 7.34 68.95 -37.09
CA PHE A 684 7.04 69.23 -38.48
C PHE A 684 6.84 70.74 -38.71
N ALA A 685 7.39 71.25 -39.81
CA ALA A 685 7.14 72.60 -40.28
C ALA A 685 6.30 72.53 -41.56
N VAL A 686 5.21 73.30 -41.62
CA VAL A 686 4.44 73.47 -42.86
C VAL A 686 5.25 74.35 -43.81
N LEU A 687 6.02 73.70 -44.70
CA LEU A 687 6.92 74.37 -45.65
C LEU A 687 6.17 75.16 -46.75
N GLY A 688 4.89 74.89 -46.95
CA GLY A 688 4.01 75.61 -47.86
C GLY A 688 2.58 75.07 -47.82
N VAL A 689 1.63 75.88 -48.29
CA VAL A 689 0.23 75.49 -48.52
C VAL A 689 -0.16 76.01 -49.90
N GLU A 690 -0.46 75.12 -50.85
CA GLU A 690 -0.92 75.49 -52.19
C GLU A 690 -2.43 75.23 -52.34
N PRO A 691 -3.20 76.12 -52.99
CA PRO A 691 -4.61 75.89 -53.25
C PRO A 691 -4.83 74.74 -54.24
N ALA A 692 -5.65 73.76 -53.87
CA ALA A 692 -6.05 72.67 -54.76
C ALA A 692 -6.84 73.23 -55.96
N THR A 693 -6.25 73.20 -57.16
CA THR A 693 -6.86 73.69 -58.41
C THR A 693 -7.76 72.64 -59.09
N GLY A 694 -8.59 71.97 -58.28
CA GLY A 694 -9.68 71.12 -58.75
C GLY A 694 -10.96 71.94 -58.94
N SER A 695 -11.50 71.96 -60.16
CA SER A 695 -12.85 72.46 -60.42
C SER A 695 -13.91 71.40 -60.07
N ASN A 696 -15.06 71.83 -59.53
CA ASN A 696 -16.27 71.02 -59.39
C ASN A 696 -16.72 70.40 -60.72
#